data_AF-A0A7X6NT95-F1
#
_entry.id   AF-A0A7X6NT95-F1
#
_cell.length_a   1.000
_cell.length_b   1.000
_cell.length_c   1.000
_cell.angle_alpha   90.00
_cell.angle_beta   90.00
_cell.angle_gamma   90.00
#
_symmetry.space_group_name_H-M   'P 1'
#
loop_
_entity.id
_entity.type
_entity.pdbx_description
1 polymer ?
#
loop_
_entity_poly.entity_id
_entity_poly.type
_entity_poly.pdbx_seq_one_letter_code
_entity_poly.pdbx_strand_id
1 'polypeptide(L)'
;AGLLVTMDAWRQLGGLEPSIPLFRDGVDLGWRANSQGMLVRTWPTAALRHVEAGRVGLRDSMLAPDPAEVDLAAGMAVATAHAAKPARRIARISVQSVAGAFGYLLGKSPSMASGRLKAAAQLRRQKPALLAAAAKNEAETTTELAPGLLPDRSWGIRRFFDRTAGMIGDYYYDLTTDDDSGMLDELTGDDFAGGRQRARLWAPAVIGLLVMLVGSLVASRQLMHFGMLSGPALLPAPADLAQAWANWTLSDPGMLGANAPWLGLMALGSTLAFGHPDWFATLLVLGGPALAAWTAFHYLRAITGSGWRTAGLACLWGVLLPLVGATGQGSLDMSVLGIVLPLLGMAARRWRKATISGADGLRAPALVALLTGILCTSMPWAWLLGVAIAVYVGRPRKDLRGVLIAVLGPLAMIAGWLPRLFSDPGRLLTGSDPATRLAGHAPDAWRVLIGGSYLPSTPWPLALVAIGLIWVVGVVGALRVRPSEQRRALVLLIGALVTSVIAVLIPRIVVTVARVAVRPDPTGPLLIGLFALLILAAHGIGSGATDDLSDSTVPATADRTRILMGAGRVVSLALGFGWWLIGSTAPLNRASSELPSYVTGAEASKRQTRTLMVDLSSGVARFNVVSASTPSWGRAESPLLATNEQAASEILQVAEQFAEGQPSDDLGSRLTQLGIGYVWLRGAQSEAVTGLSAASDLSAATHDERTVVFAVTTTPSRALLLDPGESVGRPITDGTIVDADPDTLVVLSSPADSDWHAEIDGERLATAESGDWRQAWQTQGRTGELRYWQSPDVLAVGWQALVLVVLLVM
;
A
#
# COMPACT_ATOMS: atom_id res chain seq x y z
N ALA A 1 -7.60 12.15 48.40
CA ALA A 1 -6.57 13.10 48.87
C ALA A 1 -7.11 13.81 50.12
N GLY A 2 -6.25 14.18 51.07
CA GLY A 2 -6.66 14.97 52.24
C GLY A 2 -6.30 16.44 52.04
N LEU A 3 -7.21 17.33 52.42
CA LEU A 3 -7.00 18.79 52.46
C LEU A 3 -7.40 19.26 53.86
N LEU A 4 -6.55 20.06 54.49
CA LEU A 4 -6.88 20.79 55.72
C LEU A 4 -6.95 22.28 55.39
N VAL A 5 -8.06 22.91 55.76
CA VAL A 5 -8.32 24.34 55.52
C VAL A 5 -8.89 24.93 56.80
N THR A 6 -8.38 26.08 57.22
CA THR A 6 -8.94 26.83 58.35
C THR A 6 -10.32 27.35 58.00
N MET A 7 -11.23 27.42 58.97
CA MET A 7 -12.60 27.87 58.73
C MET A 7 -12.65 29.30 58.15
N ASP A 8 -11.76 30.18 58.59
CA ASP A 8 -11.69 31.57 58.10
C ASP A 8 -11.29 31.61 56.62
N ALA A 9 -10.24 30.87 56.23
CA ALA A 9 -9.85 30.72 54.82
C ALA A 9 -10.96 30.13 53.96
N TRP A 10 -11.69 29.12 54.46
CA TRP A 10 -12.82 28.54 53.72
C TRP A 10 -13.95 29.53 53.48
N ARG A 11 -14.30 30.34 54.49
CA ARG A 11 -15.32 31.39 54.39
C ARG A 11 -14.89 32.51 53.47
N GLN A 12 -13.63 32.96 53.58
CA GLN A 12 -13.06 34.01 52.75
C GLN A 12 -13.01 33.60 51.27
N LEU A 13 -12.66 32.36 50.97
CA LEU A 13 -12.64 31.82 49.60
C LEU A 13 -14.03 31.46 49.07
N GLY A 14 -15.07 31.43 49.91
CA GLY A 14 -16.42 31.04 49.50
C GLY A 14 -16.56 29.57 49.08
N GLY A 15 -15.71 28.68 49.61
CA GLY A 15 -15.74 27.24 49.32
C GLY A 15 -15.22 26.84 47.93
N LEU A 16 -15.70 25.70 47.40
CA LEU A 16 -15.34 25.21 46.06
C LEU A 16 -16.14 25.92 44.96
N GLU A 17 -15.48 26.19 43.84
CA GLU A 17 -16.07 26.88 42.70
C GLU A 17 -17.07 25.96 41.94
N PRO A 18 -18.37 26.27 41.89
CA PRO A 18 -19.37 25.38 41.28
C PRO A 18 -19.18 25.18 39.78
N SER A 19 -18.53 26.13 39.11
CA SER A 19 -18.23 26.03 37.67
C SER A 19 -17.10 25.05 37.35
N ILE A 20 -16.37 24.55 38.36
CA ILE A 20 -15.27 23.60 38.23
C ILE A 20 -15.53 22.38 39.14
N PRO A 21 -16.49 21.51 38.78
CA PRO A 21 -16.80 20.34 39.58
C PRO A 21 -15.80 19.21 39.37
N LEU A 22 -15.42 18.51 40.46
CA LEU A 22 -14.67 17.24 40.47
C LEU A 22 -13.24 17.31 39.90
N PHE A 23 -12.35 16.44 40.41
CA PHE A 23 -10.93 16.21 40.02
C PHE A 23 -9.96 17.39 40.12
N ARG A 24 -10.38 18.62 39.82
CA ARG A 24 -9.55 19.83 39.75
C ARG A 24 -10.05 20.98 40.64
N ASP A 25 -11.12 20.74 41.39
CA ASP A 25 -11.69 21.65 42.39
C ASP A 25 -10.67 22.04 43.48
N GLY A 26 -9.84 21.10 43.95
CA GLY A 26 -8.76 21.38 44.89
C GLY A 26 -7.62 22.22 44.29
N VAL A 27 -7.37 22.10 42.97
CA VAL A 27 -6.36 22.90 42.28
C VAL A 27 -6.83 24.36 42.15
N ASP A 28 -8.10 24.55 41.76
CA ASP A 28 -8.72 25.88 41.74
C ASP A 28 -8.68 26.57 43.10
N LEU A 29 -9.12 25.86 44.15
CA LEU A 29 -9.13 26.39 45.52
C LEU A 29 -7.74 26.81 45.97
N GLY A 30 -6.71 25.99 45.69
CA GLY A 30 -5.33 26.33 45.99
C GLY A 30 -4.82 27.55 45.24
N TRP A 31 -5.24 27.77 44.00
CA TRP A 31 -4.86 28.96 43.24
C TRP A 31 -5.54 30.23 43.76
N ARG A 32 -6.83 30.18 44.08
CA ARG A 32 -7.54 31.32 44.71
C ARG A 32 -6.95 31.66 46.09
N ALA A 33 -6.57 30.65 46.87
CA ALA A 33 -5.87 30.85 48.14
C ALA A 33 -4.54 31.60 47.93
N ASN A 34 -3.71 31.15 46.98
CA ASN A 34 -2.43 31.81 46.69
C ASN A 34 -2.61 33.23 46.12
N SER A 35 -3.61 33.48 45.26
CA SER A 35 -3.87 34.81 44.69
C SER A 35 -4.36 35.82 45.73
N GLN A 36 -4.95 35.33 46.83
CA GLN A 36 -5.33 36.13 48.01
C GLN A 36 -4.22 36.25 49.07
N GLY A 37 -3.02 35.72 48.80
CA GLY A 37 -1.88 35.77 49.73
C GLY A 37 -1.92 34.72 50.85
N MET A 38 -2.81 33.73 50.76
CA MET A 38 -2.86 32.62 51.72
C MET A 38 -1.77 31.58 51.42
N LEU A 39 -1.20 31.02 52.48
CA LEU A 39 -0.15 30.02 52.38
C LEU A 39 -0.72 28.63 52.07
N VAL A 40 -0.40 28.07 50.90
CA VAL A 40 -0.71 26.67 50.54
C VAL A 40 0.56 25.83 50.61
N ARG A 41 0.57 24.78 51.44
CA ARG A 41 1.72 23.86 51.60
C ARG A 41 1.31 22.41 51.43
N THR A 42 2.20 21.63 50.84
CA THR A 42 2.12 20.16 50.82
C THR A 42 3.01 19.59 51.94
N TRP A 43 2.58 18.52 52.58
CA TRP A 43 3.32 17.84 53.64
C TRP A 43 3.58 16.38 53.23
N PRO A 44 4.69 16.08 52.52
CA PRO A 44 4.92 14.76 51.92
C PRO A 44 4.89 13.60 52.93
N THR A 45 5.28 13.85 54.17
CA THR A 45 5.28 12.88 55.27
C THR A 45 3.89 12.54 55.81
N ALA A 46 2.85 13.35 55.55
CA ALA A 46 1.46 13.02 55.84
C ALA A 46 0.79 12.52 54.55
N ALA A 47 1.09 11.26 54.21
CA ALA A 47 0.58 10.63 53.00
C ALA A 47 -0.62 9.72 53.32
N LEU A 48 -1.58 9.70 52.39
CA LEU A 48 -2.70 8.77 52.37
C LEU A 48 -2.73 8.08 51.01
N ARG A 49 -2.84 6.76 50.97
CA ARG A 49 -2.99 6.02 49.72
C ARG A 49 -4.42 6.20 49.20
N HIS A 50 -4.56 6.88 48.08
CA HIS A 50 -5.84 7.08 47.41
C HIS A 50 -5.80 6.43 46.03
N VAL A 51 -6.68 5.47 45.77
CA VAL A 51 -6.72 4.68 44.52
C VAL A 51 -7.25 5.51 43.33
N GLU A 52 -7.87 6.66 43.61
CA GLU A 52 -8.46 7.52 42.57
C GLU A 52 -9.43 6.77 41.65
N ALA A 53 -10.16 5.79 42.20
CA ALA A 53 -10.99 4.88 41.43
C ALA A 53 -11.98 5.60 40.48
N GLY A 54 -12.49 6.78 40.87
CA GLY A 54 -13.32 7.61 40.00
C GLY A 54 -12.58 8.30 38.85
N ARG A 55 -11.32 8.71 39.03
CA ARG A 55 -10.49 9.37 37.99
C ARG A 55 -9.87 8.36 37.03
N VAL A 56 -9.50 7.18 37.55
CA VAL A 56 -8.89 6.09 36.77
C VAL A 56 -9.96 5.21 36.09
N GLY A 57 -11.25 5.49 36.31
CA GLY A 57 -12.35 4.76 35.66
C GLY A 57 -12.60 3.35 36.21
N LEU A 58 -12.12 3.07 37.42
CA LEU A 58 -12.40 1.83 38.15
C LEU A 58 -13.73 1.87 38.90
N ARG A 59 -14.37 3.04 38.99
CA ARG A 59 -15.68 3.25 39.61
C ARG A 59 -16.62 3.91 38.63
N ASP A 60 -17.72 3.23 38.31
CA ASP A 60 -18.81 3.80 37.52
C ASP A 60 -19.40 5.03 38.22
N SER A 61 -19.56 6.11 37.47
CA SER A 61 -20.09 7.37 37.98
C SER A 61 -21.08 7.98 37.00
N MET A 62 -22.27 8.35 37.50
CA MET A 62 -23.22 9.14 36.71
C MET A 62 -22.76 10.59 36.50
N LEU A 63 -21.91 11.12 37.40
CA LEU A 63 -21.40 12.48 37.33
C LEU A 63 -20.16 12.60 36.42
N ALA A 64 -19.40 11.50 36.27
CA ALA A 64 -18.27 11.41 35.36
C ALA A 64 -18.29 10.08 34.58
N PRO A 65 -19.19 9.93 33.59
CA PRO A 65 -19.27 8.71 32.78
C PRO A 65 -17.99 8.44 31.99
N ASP A 66 -17.30 9.50 31.56
CA ASP A 66 -15.94 9.44 31.01
C ASP A 66 -15.01 10.29 31.90
N PRO A 67 -14.27 9.67 32.84
CA PRO A 67 -13.40 10.38 33.75
C PRO A 67 -12.29 11.19 33.08
N ALA A 68 -11.79 10.73 31.92
CA ALA A 68 -10.75 11.41 31.19
C ALA A 68 -11.27 12.68 30.50
N GLU A 69 -12.48 12.60 29.92
CA GLU A 69 -13.19 13.76 29.37
C GLU A 69 -13.47 14.81 30.46
N VAL A 70 -13.97 14.37 31.63
CA VAL A 70 -14.33 15.27 32.73
C VAL A 70 -13.09 15.90 33.39
N ASP A 71 -12.01 15.15 33.64
CA ASP A 71 -10.75 15.73 34.15
C ASP A 71 -10.16 16.75 33.17
N LEU A 72 -10.25 16.47 31.86
CA LEU A 72 -9.81 17.38 30.82
C LEU A 72 -10.65 18.66 30.79
N ALA A 73 -11.98 18.55 30.85
CA ALA A 73 -12.90 19.68 30.89
C ALA A 73 -12.67 20.53 32.14
N ALA A 74 -12.54 19.91 33.31
CA ALA A 74 -12.23 20.58 34.57
C ALA A 74 -10.88 21.30 34.51
N GLY A 75 -9.85 20.68 33.93
CA GLY A 75 -8.54 21.33 33.73
C GLY A 75 -8.61 22.55 32.80
N MET A 76 -9.39 22.47 31.72
CA MET A 76 -9.64 23.62 30.82
C MET A 76 -10.41 24.75 31.52
N ALA A 77 -11.35 24.39 32.40
CA ALA A 77 -12.13 25.33 33.19
C ALA A 77 -11.24 26.08 34.21
N VAL A 78 -10.42 25.37 34.99
CA VAL A 78 -9.42 25.98 35.90
C VAL A 78 -8.50 26.93 35.15
N ALA A 79 -7.93 26.48 34.02
CA ALA A 79 -7.03 27.32 33.24
C ALA A 79 -7.73 28.58 32.71
N THR A 80 -9.04 28.54 32.48
CA THR A 80 -9.83 29.67 31.99
C THR A 80 -10.24 30.62 33.12
N ALA A 81 -10.68 30.09 34.26
CA ALA A 81 -11.11 30.86 35.43
C ALA A 81 -9.97 31.70 36.06
N HIS A 82 -8.71 31.34 35.79
CA HIS A 82 -7.52 32.05 36.27
C HIS A 82 -6.74 32.77 35.16
N ALA A 83 -7.40 33.08 34.05
CA ALA A 83 -6.77 33.75 32.92
C ALA A 83 -7.07 35.24 32.90
N ALA A 84 -6.05 36.08 32.70
CA ALA A 84 -6.23 37.52 32.48
C ALA A 84 -7.14 37.88 31.29
N LYS A 85 -7.28 36.99 30.30
CA LYS A 85 -8.17 37.19 29.13
C LYS A 85 -8.97 35.91 28.88
N PRO A 86 -10.02 35.63 29.68
CA PRO A 86 -10.69 34.33 29.70
C PRO A 86 -11.42 34.04 28.38
N ALA A 87 -12.08 35.01 27.76
CA ALA A 87 -12.71 34.84 26.44
C ALA A 87 -11.71 34.46 25.34
N ARG A 88 -10.53 35.12 25.32
CA ARG A 88 -9.44 34.78 24.39
C ARG A 88 -8.84 33.41 24.69
N ARG A 89 -8.77 33.02 25.98
CA ARG A 89 -8.29 31.69 26.38
C ARG A 89 -9.26 30.58 25.97
N ILE A 90 -10.57 30.77 26.10
CA ILE A 90 -11.59 29.83 25.59
C ILE A 90 -11.44 29.64 24.08
N ALA A 91 -11.31 30.74 23.32
CA ALA A 91 -11.10 30.66 21.88
C ALA A 91 -9.81 29.89 21.54
N ARG A 92 -8.69 30.21 22.21
CA ARG A 92 -7.41 29.54 22.03
C ARG A 92 -7.47 28.05 22.37
N ILE A 93 -8.04 27.69 23.53
CA ILE A 93 -8.19 26.29 23.95
C ILE A 93 -9.11 25.55 22.97
N SER A 94 -10.17 26.19 22.47
CA SER A 94 -11.05 25.59 21.45
C SER A 94 -10.28 25.23 20.18
N VAL A 95 -9.46 26.16 19.66
CA VAL A 95 -8.59 25.90 18.49
C VAL A 95 -7.55 24.81 18.79
N GLN A 96 -6.90 24.86 19.96
CA GLN A 96 -5.95 23.82 20.41
C GLN A 96 -6.61 22.46 20.64
N SER A 97 -7.90 22.43 20.96
CA SER A 97 -8.68 21.21 21.10
C SER A 97 -9.01 20.59 19.76
N VAL A 98 -9.32 21.40 18.75
CA VAL A 98 -9.46 20.91 17.36
C VAL A 98 -8.13 20.38 16.83
N ALA A 99 -7.05 21.15 16.96
CA ALA A 99 -5.71 20.72 16.53
C ALA A 99 -5.24 19.47 17.30
N GLY A 100 -5.47 19.42 18.61
CA GLY A 100 -5.14 18.25 19.43
C GLY A 100 -6.02 17.04 19.13
N ALA A 101 -7.30 17.23 18.79
CA ALA A 101 -8.18 16.15 18.35
C ALA A 101 -7.71 15.58 17.02
N PHE A 102 -7.29 16.45 16.09
CA PHE A 102 -6.64 16.01 14.85
C PHE A 102 -5.36 15.22 15.14
N GLY A 103 -4.50 15.70 16.04
CA GLY A 103 -3.31 14.96 16.49
C GLY A 103 -3.63 13.61 17.14
N TYR A 104 -4.72 13.51 17.91
CA TYR A 104 -5.18 12.25 18.48
C TYR A 104 -5.75 11.31 17.43
N LEU A 105 -6.46 11.82 16.41
CA LEU A 105 -6.90 11.03 15.26
C LEU A 105 -5.70 10.48 14.48
N LEU A 106 -4.68 11.31 14.22
CA LEU A 106 -3.42 10.87 13.62
C LEU A 106 -2.69 9.83 14.49
N GLY A 107 -2.74 9.99 15.81
CA GLY A 107 -2.26 9.01 16.79
C GLY A 107 -3.19 7.80 16.97
N LYS A 108 -4.19 7.61 16.10
CA LYS A 108 -5.16 6.51 16.12
C LYS A 108 -5.89 6.39 17.45
N SER A 109 -6.33 7.52 18.02
CA SER A 109 -7.06 7.61 19.29
C SER A 109 -8.38 8.41 19.17
N PRO A 110 -9.37 7.90 18.41
CA PRO A 110 -10.65 8.58 18.19
C PRO A 110 -11.44 8.83 19.48
N SER A 111 -11.38 7.94 20.48
CA SER A 111 -11.98 8.18 21.80
C SER A 111 -11.43 9.45 22.45
N MET A 112 -10.11 9.59 22.52
CA MET A 112 -9.42 10.77 23.05
C MET A 112 -9.69 12.03 22.21
N ALA A 113 -9.76 11.91 20.89
CA ALA A 113 -10.11 13.01 20.00
C ALA A 113 -11.53 13.52 20.29
N SER A 114 -12.49 12.59 20.38
CA SER A 114 -13.88 12.90 20.68
C SER A 114 -14.06 13.49 22.09
N GLY A 115 -13.41 12.91 23.10
CA GLY A 115 -13.41 13.42 24.47
C GLY A 115 -12.85 14.84 24.55
N ARG A 116 -11.78 15.14 23.80
CA ARG A 116 -11.21 16.49 23.73
C ARG A 116 -12.16 17.50 23.07
N LEU A 117 -12.85 17.12 22.00
CA LEU A 117 -13.85 17.99 21.35
C LEU A 117 -15.07 18.22 22.23
N LYS A 118 -15.54 17.19 22.93
CA LYS A 118 -16.65 17.31 23.89
C LYS A 118 -16.27 18.18 25.08
N ALA A 119 -15.08 17.99 25.66
CA ALA A 119 -14.54 18.86 26.72
C ALA A 119 -14.47 20.34 26.25
N ALA A 120 -14.03 20.60 25.01
CA ALA A 120 -14.02 21.95 24.44
C ALA A 120 -15.44 22.50 24.17
N ALA A 121 -16.38 21.65 23.79
CA ALA A 121 -17.79 22.03 23.63
C ALA A 121 -18.42 22.37 25.00
N GLN A 122 -18.13 21.58 26.03
CA GLN A 122 -18.54 21.85 27.41
C GLN A 122 -17.96 23.15 27.93
N LEU A 123 -16.67 23.41 27.71
CA LEU A 123 -16.02 24.68 28.04
C LEU A 123 -16.74 25.88 27.38
N ARG A 124 -17.12 25.75 26.11
CA ARG A 124 -17.90 26.79 25.40
C ARG A 124 -19.30 26.98 25.97
N ARG A 125 -19.97 25.90 26.38
CA ARG A 125 -21.29 25.96 27.05
C ARG A 125 -21.21 26.65 28.42
N GLN A 126 -20.14 26.41 29.17
CA GLN A 126 -19.89 27.01 30.49
C GLN A 126 -19.29 28.42 30.42
N LYS A 127 -19.09 28.98 29.22
CA LYS A 127 -18.51 30.31 29.01
C LYS A 127 -19.02 31.40 29.96
N PRO A 128 -20.35 31.65 30.13
CA PRO A 128 -20.80 32.73 30.99
C PRO A 128 -20.39 32.54 32.46
N ALA A 129 -20.50 31.31 32.98
CA ALA A 129 -20.11 30.99 34.35
C ALA A 129 -18.60 31.17 34.57
N LEU A 130 -17.76 30.72 33.61
CA LEU A 130 -16.31 30.85 33.71
C LEU A 130 -15.82 32.29 33.57
N LEU A 131 -16.53 33.13 32.81
CA LEU A 131 -16.24 34.57 32.74
C LEU A 131 -16.56 35.25 34.07
N ALA A 132 -17.69 34.91 34.70
CA ALA A 132 -18.06 35.42 36.01
C ALA A 132 -17.06 34.98 37.09
N ALA A 133 -16.67 33.70 37.09
CA ALA A 133 -15.65 33.17 38.00
C ALA A 133 -14.29 33.87 37.80
N ALA A 134 -13.87 34.09 36.55
CA ALA A 134 -12.63 34.81 36.27
C ALA A 134 -12.66 36.27 36.73
N ALA A 135 -13.76 36.99 36.49
CA ALA A 135 -13.92 38.37 36.97
C ALA A 135 -13.92 38.47 38.50
N LYS A 136 -14.57 37.50 39.17
CA LYS A 136 -14.54 37.37 40.64
C LYS A 136 -13.11 37.14 41.13
N ASN A 137 -12.39 36.18 40.55
CA ASN A 137 -11.01 35.88 40.92
C ASN A 137 -10.08 37.07 40.72
N GLU A 138 -10.25 37.81 39.62
CA GLU A 138 -9.48 39.03 39.34
C GLU A 138 -9.74 40.12 40.38
N ALA A 139 -11.01 40.34 40.77
CA ALA A 139 -11.38 41.31 41.79
C ALA A 139 -10.88 40.95 43.20
N GLU A 140 -10.77 39.65 43.50
CA GLU A 140 -10.30 39.15 44.79
C GLU A 140 -8.77 38.98 44.86
N THR A 141 -8.04 39.14 43.75
CA THR A 141 -6.59 38.96 43.73
C THR A 141 -5.87 40.08 44.47
N THR A 142 -5.10 39.75 45.50
CA THR A 142 -4.31 40.69 46.30
C THR A 142 -2.80 40.56 46.09
N THR A 143 -2.35 39.42 45.56
CA THR A 143 -0.92 39.09 45.39
C THR A 143 -0.66 38.54 43.99
N GLU A 144 0.46 38.96 43.37
CA GLU A 144 0.90 38.35 42.11
C GLU A 144 1.35 36.90 42.33
N LEU A 145 0.76 35.98 41.57
CA LEU A 145 1.10 34.57 41.61
C LEU A 145 2.55 34.33 41.14
N ALA A 146 3.26 33.42 41.83
CA ALA A 146 4.62 33.06 41.46
C ALA A 146 4.71 32.56 40.01
N PRO A 147 5.70 33.01 39.21
CA PRO A 147 5.92 32.51 37.86
C PRO A 147 6.24 31.00 37.91
N GLY A 148 5.54 30.21 37.09
CA GLY A 148 5.74 28.75 37.00
C GLY A 148 4.53 27.88 37.39
N LEU A 149 3.45 28.47 37.90
CA LEU A 149 2.21 27.72 38.19
C LEU A 149 1.45 27.31 36.92
N LEU A 150 1.60 28.06 35.83
CA LEU A 150 1.11 27.68 34.50
C LEU A 150 2.27 27.12 33.68
N PRO A 151 2.05 26.04 32.90
CA PRO A 151 3.06 25.56 31.97
C PRO A 151 3.39 26.62 30.94
N ASP A 152 4.66 26.72 30.58
CA ASP A 152 5.15 27.64 29.55
C ASP A 152 4.45 27.41 28.21
N ARG A 153 4.48 28.45 27.36
CA ARG A 153 3.87 28.40 26.01
C ARG A 153 4.43 27.27 25.14
N SER A 154 5.66 26.80 25.40
CA SER A 154 6.38 25.75 24.68
C SER A 154 6.20 24.34 25.27
N TRP A 155 5.59 24.19 26.44
CA TRP A 155 5.48 22.90 27.13
C TRP A 155 4.73 21.85 26.31
N GLY A 156 3.70 22.26 25.55
CA GLY A 156 2.95 21.36 24.67
C GLY A 156 3.81 20.75 23.55
N ILE A 157 4.77 21.51 23.02
CA ILE A 157 5.71 21.04 21.99
C ILE A 157 6.73 20.08 22.61
N ARG A 158 7.32 20.46 23.75
CA ARG A 158 8.27 19.60 24.48
C ARG A 158 7.65 18.26 24.83
N ARG A 159 6.42 18.26 25.38
CA ARG A 159 5.68 17.04 25.71
C ARG A 159 5.36 16.17 24.49
N PHE A 160 5.15 16.76 23.31
CA PHE A 160 4.98 15.99 22.08
C PHE A 160 6.28 15.28 21.72
N PHE A 161 7.42 15.98 21.72
CA PHE A 161 8.72 15.37 21.46
C PHE A 161 9.08 14.30 22.49
N ASP A 162 8.86 14.54 23.78
CA ASP A 162 9.14 13.57 24.85
C ASP A 162 8.31 12.28 24.67
N ARG A 163 7.04 12.40 24.26
CA ARG A 163 6.18 11.23 23.98
C ARG A 163 6.62 10.46 22.74
N THR A 164 7.00 11.18 21.68
CA THR A 164 7.48 10.55 20.44
C THR A 164 8.82 9.86 20.67
N ALA A 165 9.74 10.50 21.40
CA ALA A 165 11.01 9.92 21.81
C ALA A 165 10.80 8.69 22.71
N GLY A 166 9.85 8.75 23.65
CA GLY A 166 9.45 7.61 24.47
C GLY A 166 8.96 6.42 23.65
N MET A 167 8.04 6.64 22.70
CA MET A 167 7.54 5.56 21.81
C MET A 167 8.66 4.92 20.97
N ILE A 168 9.58 5.73 20.44
CA ILE A 168 10.73 5.21 19.66
C ILE A 168 11.68 4.43 20.58
N GLY A 169 11.90 4.92 21.79
CA GLY A 169 12.66 4.24 22.83
C GLY A 169 12.05 2.89 23.18
N ASP A 170 10.77 2.84 23.52
CA ASP A 170 10.04 1.62 23.87
C ASP A 170 10.11 0.57 22.76
N TYR A 171 9.95 0.97 21.50
CA TYR A 171 10.07 0.06 20.35
C TYR A 171 11.50 -0.50 20.19
N TYR A 172 12.51 0.34 20.36
CA TYR A 172 13.92 -0.09 20.32
C TYR A 172 14.25 -1.06 21.46
N TYR A 173 13.77 -0.79 22.67
CA TYR A 173 13.96 -1.67 23.82
C TYR A 173 13.22 -3.00 23.65
N ASP A 174 12.00 -3.02 23.11
CA ASP A 174 11.25 -4.26 22.82
C ASP A 174 11.94 -5.17 21.77
N LEU A 175 12.65 -4.56 20.81
CA LEU A 175 13.42 -5.29 19.80
C LEU A 175 14.74 -5.87 20.32
N THR A 176 15.40 -5.16 21.23
CA THR A 176 16.76 -5.47 21.68
C THR A 176 16.82 -6.21 23.01
N THR A 177 15.70 -6.24 23.75
CA THR A 177 15.58 -6.92 25.03
C THR A 177 14.86 -8.26 24.81
N ASP A 178 15.55 -9.34 25.14
CA ASP A 178 14.94 -10.67 25.27
C ASP A 178 14.49 -10.82 26.72
N ASP A 179 13.22 -11.14 26.94
CA ASP A 179 12.62 -11.35 28.27
C ASP A 179 13.02 -12.75 28.80
N ASP A 180 14.33 -12.94 28.94
CA ASP A 180 14.96 -14.22 29.33
C ASP A 180 15.35 -14.24 30.83
N SER A 181 14.99 -13.22 31.60
CA SER A 181 15.11 -13.24 33.07
C SER A 181 13.86 -13.85 33.68
N GLY A 182 13.96 -15.13 34.00
CA GLY A 182 12.88 -15.95 34.51
C GLY A 182 12.20 -15.41 35.78
N MET A 183 10.93 -15.80 35.85
CA MET A 183 9.89 -15.73 36.89
C MET A 183 10.32 -15.98 38.36
N LEU A 184 11.59 -16.27 38.64
CA LEU A 184 12.14 -16.41 40.00
C LEU A 184 12.46 -15.05 40.63
N ASP A 185 12.83 -14.04 39.84
CA ASP A 185 13.15 -12.68 40.32
C ASP A 185 11.88 -11.82 40.54
N GLU A 186 10.74 -12.25 39.97
CA GLU A 186 9.42 -11.60 40.13
C GLU A 186 8.72 -12.02 41.44
N LEU A 187 9.19 -13.11 42.08
CA LEU A 187 8.67 -13.63 43.36
C LEU A 187 9.53 -13.26 44.57
N THR A 188 10.76 -12.79 44.34
CA THR A 188 11.57 -12.09 45.35
C THR A 188 11.31 -10.61 45.18
N GLY A 189 10.66 -9.96 46.13
CA GLY A 189 10.17 -8.58 46.06
C GLY A 189 11.25 -7.49 46.00
N ASP A 190 12.15 -7.58 45.02
CA ASP A 190 13.18 -6.62 44.65
C ASP A 190 12.71 -5.75 43.45
N ASP A 191 11.42 -5.37 43.45
CA ASP A 191 10.79 -4.40 42.53
C ASP A 191 11.49 -3.01 42.48
N PHE A 192 12.53 -2.80 43.29
CA PHE A 192 13.36 -1.59 43.32
C PHE A 192 14.81 -1.79 42.87
N ALA A 193 15.26 -3.02 42.60
CA ALA A 193 16.53 -3.29 41.95
C ALA A 193 16.26 -3.44 40.45
N GLY A 194 16.42 -2.36 39.69
CA GLY A 194 16.29 -2.40 38.22
C GLY A 194 17.14 -3.52 37.62
N GLY A 195 16.48 -4.64 37.28
CA GLY A 195 17.07 -5.74 36.54
C GLY A 195 17.77 -5.17 35.32
N ARG A 196 19.03 -5.55 35.13
CA ARG A 196 19.91 -4.97 34.11
C ARG A 196 19.43 -5.43 32.73
N GLN A 197 18.43 -4.72 32.18
CA GLN A 197 17.95 -4.88 30.81
C GLN A 197 19.13 -4.64 29.86
N ARG A 198 19.79 -5.74 29.46
CA ARG A 198 20.99 -5.68 28.63
C ARG A 198 20.54 -5.72 27.18
N ALA A 199 20.21 -4.55 26.64
CA ALA A 199 19.93 -4.38 25.22
C ALA A 199 21.07 -5.03 24.41
N ARG A 200 20.77 -6.10 23.68
CA ARG A 200 21.76 -6.78 22.85
C ARG A 200 21.63 -6.24 21.44
N LEU A 201 22.66 -5.50 21.00
CA LEU A 201 22.78 -5.01 19.61
C LEU A 201 22.63 -6.14 18.55
N TRP A 202 22.87 -7.38 18.95
CA TRP A 202 22.86 -8.59 18.11
C TRP A 202 21.69 -9.53 18.44
N ALA A 203 20.46 -8.99 18.49
CA ALA A 203 19.26 -9.82 18.62
C ALA A 203 19.02 -10.67 17.35
N PRO A 204 18.46 -11.89 17.45
CA PRO A 204 18.19 -12.74 16.29
C PRO A 204 17.33 -12.07 15.21
N ALA A 205 16.44 -11.15 15.62
CA ALA A 205 15.62 -10.34 14.72
C ALA A 205 16.48 -9.45 13.80
N VAL A 206 17.42 -8.71 14.41
CA VAL A 206 18.30 -7.76 13.71
C VAL A 206 19.26 -8.52 12.80
N ILE A 207 19.80 -9.65 13.26
CA ILE A 207 20.68 -10.49 12.43
C ILE A 207 19.90 -11.08 11.26
N GLY A 208 18.69 -11.60 11.48
CA GLY A 208 17.85 -12.12 10.40
C GLY A 208 17.53 -11.05 9.35
N LEU A 209 17.20 -9.83 9.78
CA LEU A 209 17.00 -8.69 8.88
C LEU A 209 18.28 -8.37 8.10
N LEU A 210 19.42 -8.27 8.78
CA LEU A 210 20.70 -7.93 8.16
C LEU A 210 21.11 -9.00 7.14
N VAL A 211 20.96 -10.29 7.46
CA VAL A 211 21.22 -11.41 6.54
C VAL A 211 20.33 -11.30 5.30
N MET A 212 19.05 -10.96 5.45
CA MET A 212 18.15 -10.77 4.32
C MET A 212 18.47 -9.52 3.49
N LEU A 213 18.86 -8.42 4.11
CA LEU A 213 19.29 -7.19 3.41
C LEU A 213 20.59 -7.42 2.64
N VAL A 214 21.58 -8.07 3.26
CA VAL A 214 22.82 -8.45 2.58
C VAL A 214 22.53 -9.45 1.46
N GLY A 215 21.65 -10.43 1.68
CA GLY A 215 21.21 -11.36 0.66
C GLY A 215 20.58 -10.66 -0.55
N SER A 216 19.74 -9.64 -0.31
CA SER A 216 19.15 -8.80 -1.34
C SER A 216 20.19 -8.03 -2.14
N LEU A 217 21.18 -7.43 -1.47
CA LEU A 217 22.28 -6.72 -2.13
C LEU A 217 23.14 -7.66 -2.99
N VAL A 218 23.45 -8.85 -2.49
CA VAL A 218 24.25 -9.84 -3.22
C VAL A 218 23.46 -10.43 -4.39
N ALA A 219 22.17 -10.72 -4.21
CA ALA A 219 21.31 -11.21 -5.29
C ALA A 219 21.08 -10.16 -6.38
N SER A 220 21.09 -8.88 -6.03
CA SER A 220 20.94 -7.77 -6.98
C SER A 220 22.25 -7.27 -7.60
N ARG A 221 23.39 -7.93 -7.33
CA ARG A 221 24.71 -7.50 -7.83
C ARG A 221 24.78 -7.29 -9.34
N GLN A 222 24.02 -8.07 -10.11
CA GLN A 222 23.98 -7.96 -11.57
C GLN A 222 23.14 -6.78 -12.06
N LEU A 223 22.31 -6.19 -11.18
CA LEU A 223 21.42 -5.06 -11.45
C LEU A 223 22.01 -3.72 -10.98
N MET A 224 23.26 -3.70 -10.48
CA MET A 224 23.96 -2.50 -10.04
C MET A 224 24.57 -1.72 -11.22
N HIS A 225 23.76 -1.40 -12.22
CA HIS A 225 24.11 -0.52 -13.33
C HIS A 225 22.96 0.44 -13.65
N PHE A 226 23.23 1.45 -14.48
CA PHE A 226 22.22 2.42 -14.89
C PHE A 226 21.19 1.79 -15.85
N GLY A 227 19.97 2.33 -15.86
CA GLY A 227 18.86 1.86 -16.69
C GLY A 227 17.59 1.63 -15.86
N MET A 228 16.44 1.51 -16.53
CA MET A 228 15.16 1.24 -15.86
C MET A 228 15.02 -0.24 -15.56
N LEU A 229 14.62 -0.59 -14.34
CA LEU A 229 14.38 -1.97 -13.94
C LEU A 229 13.16 -2.51 -14.68
N SER A 230 13.36 -3.61 -15.40
CA SER A 230 12.29 -4.33 -16.09
C SER A 230 12.42 -5.84 -15.85
N GLY A 231 11.30 -6.52 -15.98
CA GLY A 231 11.22 -7.96 -15.80
C GLY A 231 9.97 -8.54 -16.45
N PRO A 232 9.84 -9.88 -16.49
CA PRO A 232 8.72 -10.53 -17.15
C PRO A 232 7.33 -10.11 -16.65
N ALA A 233 7.21 -9.71 -15.39
CA ALA A 233 5.98 -9.21 -14.77
C ALA A 233 6.12 -7.74 -14.28
N LEU A 234 7.16 -7.03 -14.71
CA LEU A 234 7.45 -5.65 -14.32
C LEU A 234 7.71 -4.80 -15.56
N LEU A 235 6.75 -3.93 -15.89
CA LEU A 235 6.97 -2.89 -16.88
C LEU A 235 7.95 -1.83 -16.36
N PRO A 236 8.66 -1.13 -17.26
CA PRO A 236 9.50 -0.01 -16.89
C PRO A 236 8.74 1.02 -16.06
N ALA A 237 9.44 1.60 -15.09
CA ALA A 237 8.87 2.65 -14.27
C ALA A 237 8.64 3.93 -15.10
N PRO A 238 7.62 4.75 -14.78
CA PRO A 238 7.48 6.08 -15.35
C PRO A 238 8.75 6.91 -15.15
N ALA A 239 9.03 7.82 -16.10
CA ALA A 239 10.27 8.60 -16.09
C ALA A 239 10.40 9.45 -14.80
N ASP A 240 9.30 10.10 -14.42
CA ASP A 240 9.25 11.03 -13.29
C ASP A 240 8.02 10.81 -12.42
N LEU A 241 8.07 11.37 -11.20
CA LEU A 241 6.95 11.38 -10.26
C LEU A 241 5.66 11.96 -10.88
N ALA A 242 5.77 13.02 -11.70
CA ALA A 242 4.61 13.63 -12.36
C ALA A 242 3.89 12.63 -13.28
N GLN A 243 4.64 11.81 -14.00
CA GLN A 243 4.08 10.79 -14.90
C GLN A 243 3.50 9.61 -14.11
N ALA A 244 4.10 9.26 -12.96
CA ALA A 244 3.53 8.27 -12.05
C ALA A 244 2.17 8.70 -11.49
N TRP A 245 2.01 9.97 -11.09
CA TRP A 245 0.71 10.53 -10.71
C TRP A 245 -0.24 10.57 -11.90
N ALA A 246 0.21 11.01 -13.07
CA ALA A 246 -0.61 11.08 -14.28
C ALA A 246 -1.19 9.70 -14.67
N ASN A 247 -0.40 8.62 -14.59
CA ASN A 247 -0.87 7.27 -14.88
C ASN A 247 -1.99 6.81 -13.92
N TRP A 248 -2.04 7.32 -12.69
CA TRP A 248 -3.13 7.03 -11.76
C TRP A 248 -4.33 7.96 -11.93
N THR A 249 -4.11 9.26 -12.11
CA THR A 249 -5.18 10.27 -12.12
C THR A 249 -5.89 10.42 -13.47
N LEU A 250 -5.23 10.07 -14.58
CA LEU A 250 -5.79 10.18 -15.93
C LEU A 250 -6.33 8.81 -16.35
N SER A 251 -7.65 8.70 -16.50
CA SER A 251 -8.29 7.48 -17.00
C SER A 251 -7.85 7.18 -18.43
N ASP A 252 -7.67 5.91 -18.76
CA ASP A 252 -7.38 5.50 -20.14
C ASP A 252 -8.59 5.78 -21.05
N PRO A 253 -8.43 6.51 -22.17
CA PRO A 253 -9.54 6.86 -23.06
C PRO A 253 -10.33 5.65 -23.54
N GLY A 254 -11.66 5.78 -23.56
CA GLY A 254 -12.56 4.73 -24.02
C GLY A 254 -12.79 3.60 -23.01
N MET A 255 -12.15 3.63 -21.84
CA MET A 255 -12.39 2.68 -20.75
C MET A 255 -13.34 3.26 -19.70
N LEU A 256 -14.18 2.41 -19.11
CA LEU A 256 -15.11 2.82 -18.05
C LEU A 256 -14.41 2.86 -16.68
N GLY A 257 -14.56 3.98 -15.97
CA GLY A 257 -14.06 4.15 -14.60
C GLY A 257 -12.56 4.47 -14.50
N ALA A 258 -12.10 4.66 -13.27
CA ALA A 258 -10.73 5.07 -12.99
C ALA A 258 -9.70 3.96 -13.27
N ASN A 259 -8.43 4.35 -13.40
CA ASN A 259 -7.31 3.42 -13.50
C ASN A 259 -7.09 2.60 -12.21
N ALA A 260 -6.31 1.53 -12.34
CA ALA A 260 -6.06 0.61 -11.24
C ALA A 260 -5.42 1.34 -10.03
N PRO A 261 -6.01 1.23 -8.82
CA PRO A 261 -5.61 2.04 -7.65
C PRO A 261 -4.17 1.83 -7.16
N TRP A 262 -3.52 0.72 -7.54
CA TRP A 262 -2.13 0.44 -7.15
C TRP A 262 -1.14 1.45 -7.72
N LEU A 263 -1.46 2.08 -8.85
CA LEU A 263 -0.65 3.14 -9.47
C LEU A 263 -0.49 4.34 -8.51
N GLY A 264 -1.57 4.72 -7.81
CA GLY A 264 -1.53 5.78 -6.82
C GLY A 264 -0.66 5.41 -5.61
N LEU A 265 -0.69 4.14 -5.17
CA LEU A 265 0.19 3.66 -4.10
C LEU A 265 1.67 3.67 -4.52
N MET A 266 1.96 3.33 -5.78
CA MET A 266 3.32 3.40 -6.32
C MET A 266 3.80 4.85 -6.50
N ALA A 267 2.93 5.76 -6.95
CA ALA A 267 3.23 7.19 -7.03
C ALA A 267 3.52 7.78 -5.63
N LEU A 268 2.70 7.44 -4.63
CA LEU A 268 2.95 7.78 -3.23
C LEU A 268 4.27 7.20 -2.73
N GLY A 269 4.55 5.93 -2.99
CA GLY A 269 5.81 5.30 -2.61
C GLY A 269 7.04 5.93 -3.27
N SER A 270 6.89 6.39 -4.51
CA SER A 270 7.94 7.10 -5.26
C SER A 270 8.34 8.41 -4.60
N THR A 271 7.44 9.06 -3.84
CA THR A 271 7.80 10.25 -3.04
C THR A 271 8.81 9.93 -1.92
N LEU A 272 8.75 8.71 -1.35
CA LEU A 272 9.71 8.23 -0.36
C LEU A 272 11.06 7.89 -0.99
N ALA A 273 11.06 7.51 -2.27
CA ALA A 273 12.26 7.30 -3.08
C ALA A 273 12.73 8.59 -3.78
N PHE A 274 12.56 9.74 -3.12
CA PHE A 274 13.00 11.07 -3.59
C PHE A 274 12.42 11.48 -4.96
N GLY A 275 11.22 11.00 -5.31
CA GLY A 275 10.56 11.32 -6.56
C GLY A 275 10.96 10.45 -7.75
N HIS A 276 11.70 9.35 -7.53
CA HIS A 276 12.10 8.43 -8.59
C HIS A 276 11.33 7.10 -8.52
N PRO A 277 10.37 6.85 -9.45
CA PRO A 277 9.59 5.62 -9.46
C PRO A 277 10.43 4.35 -9.59
N ASP A 278 11.45 4.35 -10.45
CA ASP A 278 12.35 3.20 -10.65
C ASP A 278 13.01 2.72 -9.36
N TRP A 279 13.49 3.65 -8.53
CA TRP A 279 14.11 3.33 -7.24
C TRP A 279 13.11 2.72 -6.27
N PHE A 280 11.86 3.21 -6.25
CA PHE A 280 10.83 2.64 -5.40
C PHE A 280 10.50 1.19 -5.79
N ALA A 281 10.31 0.90 -7.07
CA ALA A 281 10.10 -0.47 -7.53
C ALA A 281 11.32 -1.37 -7.27
N THR A 282 12.53 -0.84 -7.46
CA THR A 282 13.77 -1.55 -7.13
C THR A 282 13.81 -1.95 -5.65
N LEU A 283 13.52 -1.00 -4.75
CA LEU A 283 13.45 -1.25 -3.31
C LEU A 283 12.37 -2.29 -2.97
N LEU A 284 11.21 -2.25 -3.63
CA LEU A 284 10.11 -3.17 -3.35
C LEU A 284 10.38 -4.59 -3.87
N VAL A 285 10.89 -4.74 -5.09
CA VAL A 285 11.19 -6.05 -5.69
C VAL A 285 12.38 -6.71 -4.99
N LEU A 286 13.48 -5.98 -4.84
CA LEU A 286 14.71 -6.55 -4.28
C LEU A 286 14.69 -6.58 -2.76
N GLY A 287 14.13 -5.56 -2.11
CA GLY A 287 13.97 -5.50 -0.66
C GLY A 287 12.73 -6.23 -0.14
N GLY A 288 11.80 -6.61 -1.02
CA GLY A 288 10.58 -7.34 -0.71
C GLY A 288 10.79 -8.59 0.15
N PRO A 289 11.75 -9.49 -0.18
CA PRO A 289 12.09 -10.64 0.66
C PRO A 289 12.48 -10.27 2.09
N ALA A 290 13.28 -9.21 2.27
CA ALA A 290 13.71 -8.74 3.58
C ALA A 290 12.56 -8.11 4.39
N LEU A 291 11.72 -7.31 3.75
CA LEU A 291 10.53 -6.72 4.37
C LEU A 291 9.50 -7.79 4.73
N ALA A 292 9.28 -8.79 3.88
CA ALA A 292 8.41 -9.93 4.15
C ALA A 292 8.93 -10.74 5.35
N ALA A 293 10.25 -11.01 5.41
CA ALA A 293 10.85 -11.64 6.57
C ALA A 293 10.65 -10.81 7.85
N TRP A 294 10.82 -9.49 7.77
CA TRP A 294 10.64 -8.60 8.91
C TRP A 294 9.20 -8.62 9.46
N THR A 295 8.19 -8.50 8.59
CA THR A 295 6.78 -8.55 9.02
C THR A 295 6.41 -9.93 9.55
N ALA A 296 6.95 -11.00 8.95
CA ALA A 296 6.78 -12.36 9.44
C ALA A 296 7.41 -12.59 10.82
N PHE A 297 8.59 -12.02 11.09
CA PHE A 297 9.24 -12.11 12.40
C PHE A 297 8.32 -11.59 13.51
N HIS A 298 7.75 -10.39 13.34
CA HIS A 298 6.84 -9.81 14.33
C HIS A 298 5.58 -10.64 14.54
N TYR A 299 5.02 -11.21 13.47
CA TYR A 299 3.86 -12.09 13.59
C TYR A 299 4.19 -13.41 14.33
N LEU A 300 5.30 -14.05 13.94
CA LEU A 300 5.72 -15.36 14.43
C LEU A 300 6.31 -15.31 15.83
N ARG A 301 6.93 -14.19 16.25
CA ARG A 301 7.49 -14.00 17.61
C ARG A 301 6.46 -14.30 18.69
N ALA A 302 5.23 -13.88 18.48
CA ALA A 302 4.16 -14.11 19.43
C ALA A 302 3.53 -15.52 19.33
N ILE A 303 4.13 -16.46 18.59
CA ILE A 303 3.80 -17.89 18.51
C ILE A 303 4.98 -18.73 19.02
N THR A 304 6.19 -18.50 18.51
CA THR A 304 7.39 -19.30 18.80
C THR A 304 8.32 -18.71 19.86
N GLY A 305 8.07 -17.48 20.33
CA GLY A 305 8.95 -16.72 21.23
C GLY A 305 9.96 -15.85 20.48
N SER A 306 10.77 -15.08 21.20
CA SER A 306 11.95 -14.42 20.64
C SER A 306 13.13 -15.38 20.65
N GLY A 307 13.77 -15.54 19.49
CA GLY A 307 14.87 -16.49 19.35
C GLY A 307 15.15 -16.87 17.89
N TRP A 308 16.22 -17.65 17.70
CA TRP A 308 16.68 -18.09 16.38
C TRP A 308 15.67 -18.92 15.60
N ARG A 309 14.78 -19.64 16.29
CA ARG A 309 13.69 -20.40 15.64
C ARG A 309 12.74 -19.48 14.87
N THR A 310 12.38 -18.35 15.47
CA THR A 310 11.50 -17.34 14.88
C THR A 310 12.20 -16.61 13.75
N ALA A 311 13.46 -16.20 13.97
CA ALA A 311 14.27 -15.56 12.93
C ALA A 311 14.43 -16.47 11.69
N GLY A 312 14.70 -17.77 11.89
CA GLY A 312 14.81 -18.74 10.81
C GLY A 312 13.51 -18.95 10.03
N LEU A 313 12.36 -19.05 10.71
CA LEU A 313 11.04 -19.15 10.05
C LEU A 313 10.68 -17.88 9.28
N ALA A 314 10.99 -16.71 9.85
CA ALA A 314 10.79 -15.42 9.21
C ALA A 314 11.66 -15.27 7.95
N CYS A 315 12.94 -15.65 8.05
CA CYS A 315 13.86 -15.73 6.92
C CYS A 315 13.34 -16.67 5.84
N LEU A 316 12.82 -17.85 6.22
CA LEU A 316 12.24 -18.81 5.29
C LEU A 316 11.02 -18.24 4.56
N TRP A 317 10.17 -17.46 5.23
CA TRP A 317 9.07 -16.74 4.58
C TRP A 317 9.57 -15.70 3.58
N GLY A 318 10.60 -14.91 3.92
CA GLY A 318 11.19 -13.96 2.98
C GLY A 318 11.74 -14.64 1.72
N VAL A 319 12.46 -15.75 1.90
CA VAL A 319 13.06 -16.55 0.81
C VAL A 319 12.01 -17.27 -0.06
N LEU A 320 10.77 -17.43 0.41
CA LEU A 320 9.72 -18.01 -0.42
C LEU A 320 9.37 -17.15 -1.65
N LEU A 321 9.53 -15.81 -1.57
CA LEU A 321 9.29 -14.91 -2.70
C LEU A 321 10.21 -15.24 -3.90
N PRO A 322 11.56 -15.29 -3.74
CA PRO A 322 12.44 -15.70 -4.84
C PRO A 322 12.28 -17.19 -5.20
N LEU A 323 11.95 -18.07 -4.25
CA LEU A 323 11.73 -19.49 -4.54
C LEU A 323 10.52 -19.77 -5.45
N VAL A 324 9.43 -19.01 -5.31
CA VAL A 324 8.27 -19.13 -6.22
C VAL A 324 8.48 -18.29 -7.50
N GLY A 325 9.60 -17.58 -7.60
CA GLY A 325 9.94 -16.76 -8.77
C GLY A 325 9.32 -15.36 -8.76
N ALA A 326 8.61 -14.96 -7.71
CA ALA A 326 7.99 -13.63 -7.62
C ALA A 326 9.02 -12.50 -7.73
N THR A 327 10.15 -12.64 -7.03
CA THR A 327 11.26 -11.67 -7.10
C THR A 327 11.90 -11.65 -8.49
N GLY A 328 12.13 -12.82 -9.10
CA GLY A 328 12.75 -12.91 -10.42
C GLY A 328 11.90 -12.38 -11.57
N GLN A 329 10.59 -12.48 -11.43
CA GLN A 329 9.64 -11.93 -12.39
C GLN A 329 9.46 -10.41 -12.24
N GLY A 330 9.89 -9.83 -11.11
CA GLY A 330 9.65 -8.41 -10.80
C GLY A 330 8.23 -8.13 -10.31
N SER A 331 7.52 -9.15 -9.82
CA SER A 331 6.12 -9.01 -9.42
C SER A 331 5.97 -8.13 -8.17
N LEU A 332 5.50 -6.90 -8.38
CA LEU A 332 5.24 -5.91 -7.33
C LEU A 332 4.11 -6.39 -6.40
N ASP A 333 3.06 -6.93 -6.99
CA ASP A 333 1.88 -7.41 -6.31
C ASP A 333 2.15 -8.60 -5.37
N MET A 334 3.00 -9.57 -5.77
CA MET A 334 3.41 -10.67 -4.88
C MET A 334 4.37 -10.20 -3.78
N SER A 335 5.19 -9.18 -4.05
CA SER A 335 6.03 -8.55 -3.02
C SER A 335 5.18 -7.87 -1.95
N VAL A 336 4.16 -7.11 -2.36
CA VAL A 336 3.19 -6.50 -1.44
C VAL A 336 2.41 -7.58 -0.67
N LEU A 337 1.95 -8.65 -1.33
CA LEU A 337 1.28 -9.77 -0.67
C LEU A 337 2.16 -10.41 0.41
N GLY A 338 3.44 -10.69 0.10
CA GLY A 338 4.41 -11.25 1.03
C GLY A 338 4.63 -10.40 2.28
N ILE A 339 4.64 -9.08 2.12
CA ILE A 339 4.81 -8.10 3.21
C ILE A 339 3.52 -7.99 4.05
N VAL A 340 2.36 -7.88 3.39
CA VAL A 340 1.07 -7.58 4.02
C VAL A 340 0.46 -8.81 4.70
N LEU A 341 0.72 -10.03 4.21
CA LEU A 341 0.09 -11.24 4.75
C LEU A 341 0.41 -11.49 6.24
N PRO A 342 1.66 -11.36 6.73
CA PRO A 342 1.93 -11.37 8.18
C PRO A 342 1.28 -10.21 8.95
N LEU A 343 1.20 -9.01 8.35
CA LEU A 343 0.52 -7.85 8.95
C LEU A 343 -0.98 -8.12 9.14
N LEU A 344 -1.62 -8.76 8.16
CA LEU A 344 -3.02 -9.21 8.25
C LEU A 344 -3.20 -10.22 9.39
N GLY A 345 -2.26 -11.15 9.54
CA GLY A 345 -2.24 -12.06 10.68
C GLY A 345 -2.18 -11.34 12.02
N MET A 346 -1.34 -10.30 12.15
CA MET A 346 -1.25 -9.48 13.36
C MET A 346 -2.54 -8.68 13.60
N ALA A 347 -3.11 -8.08 12.55
CA ALA A 347 -4.38 -7.36 12.62
C ALA A 347 -5.53 -8.26 13.07
N ALA A 348 -5.63 -9.48 12.53
CA ALA A 348 -6.61 -10.48 12.93
C ALA A 348 -6.44 -10.90 14.41
N ARG A 349 -5.21 -11.10 14.87
CA ARG A 349 -4.93 -11.40 16.29
C ARG A 349 -5.31 -10.24 17.21
N ARG A 350 -5.05 -9.00 16.80
CA ARG A 350 -5.44 -7.80 17.53
C ARG A 350 -6.96 -7.68 17.62
N TRP A 351 -7.67 -7.88 16.50
CA TRP A 351 -9.14 -7.83 16.48
C TRP A 351 -9.78 -8.89 17.38
N ARG A 352 -9.18 -10.09 17.45
CA ARG A 352 -9.61 -11.14 18.38
C ARG A 352 -9.52 -10.75 19.86
N LYS A 353 -8.64 -9.81 20.24
CA LYS A 353 -8.43 -9.36 21.63
C LYS A 353 -9.05 -7.98 21.92
N ALA A 354 -9.36 -7.20 20.89
CA ALA A 354 -9.88 -5.84 21.04
C ALA A 354 -11.23 -5.79 21.76
N THR A 355 -11.57 -4.64 22.33
CA THR A 355 -12.95 -4.35 22.80
C THR A 355 -13.87 -4.20 21.59
N ILE A 356 -15.17 -4.53 21.74
CA ILE A 356 -16.15 -4.42 20.64
C ILE A 356 -16.91 -3.08 20.71
N SER A 357 -17.00 -2.49 21.92
CA SER A 357 -17.73 -1.25 22.16
C SER A 357 -16.90 -0.01 21.82
N GLY A 358 -17.61 1.07 21.47
CA GLY A 358 -17.02 2.38 21.19
C GLY A 358 -16.29 2.48 19.84
N ALA A 359 -15.75 3.67 19.54
CA ALA A 359 -14.97 3.91 18.33
C ALA A 359 -13.69 3.07 18.28
N ASP A 360 -13.13 2.73 19.45
CA ASP A 360 -11.89 1.98 19.58
C ASP A 360 -12.05 0.49 19.22
N GLY A 361 -13.28 -0.03 19.23
CA GLY A 361 -13.56 -1.37 18.72
C GLY A 361 -13.44 -1.49 17.21
N LEU A 362 -13.46 -0.35 16.49
CA LEU A 362 -13.41 -0.34 15.02
C LEU A 362 -11.97 -0.34 14.48
N ARG A 363 -10.95 -0.05 15.30
CA ARG A 363 -9.56 0.10 14.81
C ARG A 363 -8.98 -1.19 14.26
N ALA A 364 -9.24 -2.29 14.96
CA ALA A 364 -8.72 -3.59 14.57
C ALA A 364 -9.37 -4.13 13.27
N PRO A 365 -10.71 -4.08 13.10
CA PRO A 365 -11.31 -4.40 11.80
C PRO A 365 -10.97 -3.38 10.71
N ALA A 366 -10.83 -2.09 11.02
CA ALA A 366 -10.37 -1.08 10.06
C ALA A 366 -8.94 -1.34 9.58
N LEU A 367 -8.04 -1.82 10.45
CA LEU A 367 -6.70 -2.25 10.03
C LEU A 367 -6.75 -3.46 9.10
N VAL A 368 -7.64 -4.43 9.35
CA VAL A 368 -7.86 -5.55 8.42
C VAL A 368 -8.38 -5.01 7.08
N ALA A 369 -9.38 -4.11 7.10
CA ALA A 369 -9.93 -3.47 5.92
C ALA A 369 -8.86 -2.70 5.13
N LEU A 370 -7.98 -1.95 5.79
CA LEU A 370 -6.90 -1.19 5.18
C LEU A 370 -5.91 -2.12 4.48
N LEU A 371 -5.43 -3.15 5.18
CA LEU A 371 -4.45 -4.09 4.65
C LEU A 371 -5.03 -4.94 3.51
N THR A 372 -6.27 -5.41 3.63
CA THR A 372 -6.98 -6.07 2.52
C THR A 372 -7.22 -5.10 1.37
N GLY A 373 -7.59 -3.86 1.65
CA GLY A 373 -7.74 -2.80 0.65
C GLY A 373 -6.47 -2.60 -0.16
N ILE A 374 -5.31 -2.51 0.51
CA ILE A 374 -4.00 -2.37 -0.16
C ILE A 374 -3.78 -3.53 -1.15
N LEU A 375 -4.10 -4.77 -0.77
CA LEU A 375 -4.03 -5.91 -1.69
C LEU A 375 -5.05 -5.79 -2.84
N CYS A 376 -6.29 -5.38 -2.55
CA CYS A 376 -7.34 -5.20 -3.56
C CYS A 376 -7.00 -4.16 -4.63
N THR A 377 -6.09 -3.21 -4.35
CA THR A 377 -5.68 -2.20 -5.35
C THR A 377 -4.99 -2.78 -6.57
N SER A 378 -4.30 -3.92 -6.41
CA SER A 378 -3.63 -4.66 -7.48
C SER A 378 -4.29 -6.01 -7.77
N MET A 379 -4.87 -6.65 -6.75
CA MET A 379 -5.44 -8.00 -6.79
C MET A 379 -6.86 -8.00 -6.23
N PRO A 380 -7.92 -7.73 -7.03
CA PRO A 380 -9.29 -7.65 -6.54
C PRO A 380 -9.75 -8.90 -5.76
N TRP A 381 -9.33 -10.09 -6.21
CA TRP A 381 -9.64 -11.36 -5.55
C TRP A 381 -9.15 -11.46 -4.09
N ALA A 382 -8.16 -10.65 -3.67
CA ALA A 382 -7.72 -10.57 -2.28
C ALA A 382 -8.83 -10.12 -1.31
N TRP A 383 -9.92 -9.55 -1.83
CA TRP A 383 -11.13 -9.27 -1.06
C TRP A 383 -11.68 -10.53 -0.39
N LEU A 384 -11.65 -11.68 -1.07
CA LEU A 384 -12.12 -12.96 -0.52
C LEU A 384 -11.32 -13.39 0.72
N LEU A 385 -10.02 -13.09 0.75
CA LEU A 385 -9.17 -13.32 1.92
C LEU A 385 -9.63 -12.44 3.10
N GLY A 386 -9.92 -11.15 2.83
CA GLY A 386 -10.48 -10.23 3.83
C GLY A 386 -11.83 -10.70 4.38
N VAL A 387 -12.74 -11.16 3.51
CA VAL A 387 -14.03 -11.73 3.91
C VAL A 387 -13.81 -12.98 4.79
N ALA A 388 -12.91 -13.89 4.40
CA ALA A 388 -12.61 -15.09 5.17
C ALA A 388 -12.10 -14.74 6.59
N ILE A 389 -11.19 -13.76 6.70
CA ILE A 389 -10.69 -13.26 7.99
C ILE A 389 -11.82 -12.61 8.80
N ALA A 390 -12.64 -11.77 8.17
CA ALA A 390 -13.76 -11.08 8.81
C ALA A 390 -14.79 -12.06 9.37
N VAL A 391 -15.15 -13.09 8.60
CA VAL A 391 -16.07 -14.14 9.05
C VAL A 391 -15.45 -14.98 10.17
N TYR A 392 -14.19 -15.37 10.03
CA TYR A 392 -13.48 -16.17 11.02
C TYR A 392 -13.33 -15.46 12.37
N VAL A 393 -13.01 -14.17 12.38
CA VAL A 393 -12.78 -13.37 13.60
C VAL A 393 -14.08 -12.77 14.13
N GLY A 394 -14.88 -12.16 13.27
CA GLY A 394 -16.03 -11.35 13.66
C GLY A 394 -17.28 -12.15 14.03
N ARG A 395 -17.54 -13.29 13.36
CA ARG A 395 -18.74 -14.10 13.62
C ARG A 395 -18.78 -14.68 15.05
N PRO A 396 -17.71 -15.31 15.59
CA PRO A 396 -17.71 -15.80 16.97
C PRO A 396 -17.83 -14.68 18.00
N ARG A 397 -17.44 -13.45 17.64
CA ARG A 397 -17.46 -12.27 18.50
C ARG A 397 -18.78 -11.49 18.44
N LYS A 398 -19.68 -11.82 17.50
CA LYS A 398 -20.91 -11.06 17.20
C LYS A 398 -20.64 -9.59 16.87
N ASP A 399 -19.46 -9.29 16.30
CA ASP A 399 -19.04 -7.94 15.94
C ASP A 399 -19.47 -7.60 14.50
N LEU A 400 -20.76 -7.35 14.30
CA LEU A 400 -21.31 -7.06 12.97
C LEU A 400 -20.71 -5.79 12.35
N ARG A 401 -20.43 -4.77 13.18
CA ARG A 401 -19.84 -3.50 12.71
C ARG A 401 -18.42 -3.71 12.21
N GLY A 402 -17.60 -4.46 12.96
CA GLY A 402 -16.25 -4.81 12.53
C GLY A 402 -16.23 -5.67 11.26
N VAL A 403 -17.15 -6.64 11.13
CA VAL A 403 -17.30 -7.43 9.90
C VAL A 403 -17.65 -6.54 8.72
N LEU A 404 -18.63 -5.64 8.88
CA LEU A 404 -19.05 -4.74 7.82
C LEU A 404 -17.89 -3.84 7.34
N ILE A 405 -17.10 -3.29 8.27
CA ILE A 405 -15.93 -2.47 7.94
C ILE A 405 -14.85 -3.30 7.23
N ALA A 406 -14.53 -4.48 7.74
CA ALA A 406 -13.53 -5.37 7.14
C ALA A 406 -13.90 -5.81 5.72
N VAL A 407 -15.19 -5.93 5.41
CA VAL A 407 -15.70 -6.35 4.09
C VAL A 407 -15.92 -5.18 3.13
N LEU A 408 -16.53 -4.09 3.60
CA LEU A 408 -16.86 -2.93 2.75
C LEU A 408 -15.69 -1.96 2.59
N GLY A 409 -14.78 -1.87 3.55
CA GLY A 409 -13.64 -0.96 3.49
C GLY A 409 -12.75 -1.18 2.26
N PRO A 410 -12.33 -2.42 1.94
CA PRO A 410 -11.58 -2.70 0.71
C PRO A 410 -12.34 -2.32 -0.56
N LEU A 411 -13.66 -2.59 -0.62
CA LEU A 411 -14.51 -2.26 -1.76
C LEU A 411 -14.66 -0.75 -1.93
N ALA A 412 -14.80 -0.01 -0.83
CA ALA A 412 -14.82 1.44 -0.84
C ALA A 412 -13.49 2.01 -1.37
N MET A 413 -12.37 1.37 -1.06
CA MET A 413 -11.04 1.81 -1.50
C MET A 413 -10.81 1.63 -3.00
N ILE A 414 -11.44 0.64 -3.63
CA ILE A 414 -11.37 0.39 -5.08
C ILE A 414 -12.61 0.89 -5.84
N ALA A 415 -13.49 1.68 -5.20
CA ALA A 415 -14.81 2.00 -5.74
C ALA A 415 -14.76 2.68 -7.12
N GLY A 416 -13.80 3.59 -7.35
CA GLY A 416 -13.62 4.25 -8.65
C GLY A 416 -13.18 3.30 -9.77
N TRP A 417 -12.58 2.16 -9.43
CA TRP A 417 -12.13 1.12 -10.36
C TRP A 417 -13.18 0.03 -10.59
N LEU A 418 -14.24 -0.04 -9.77
CA LEU A 418 -15.30 -1.04 -9.94
C LEU A 418 -15.96 -1.03 -11.33
N PRO A 419 -16.26 0.14 -11.97
CA PRO A 419 -16.82 0.15 -13.33
C PRO A 419 -15.93 -0.60 -14.33
N ARG A 420 -14.60 -0.43 -14.23
CA ARG A 420 -13.62 -1.15 -15.06
C ARG A 420 -13.67 -2.65 -14.79
N LEU A 421 -13.73 -3.05 -13.53
CA LEU A 421 -13.84 -4.47 -13.13
C LEU A 421 -15.14 -5.14 -13.58
N PHE A 422 -16.25 -4.40 -13.68
CA PHE A 422 -17.51 -4.91 -14.21
C PHE A 422 -17.52 -4.99 -15.73
N SER A 423 -16.89 -4.03 -16.41
CA SER A 423 -16.74 -4.05 -17.87
C SER A 423 -15.77 -5.14 -18.35
N ASP A 424 -14.77 -5.46 -17.53
CA ASP A 424 -13.75 -6.48 -17.79
C ASP A 424 -13.58 -7.41 -16.58
N PRO A 425 -14.45 -8.42 -16.44
CA PRO A 425 -14.45 -9.31 -15.27
C PRO A 425 -13.17 -10.17 -15.17
N GLY A 426 -12.42 -10.34 -16.28
CA GLY A 426 -11.12 -11.01 -16.25
C GLY A 426 -10.13 -10.32 -15.31
N ARG A 427 -10.30 -9.01 -15.10
CA ARG A 427 -9.48 -8.21 -14.20
C ARG A 427 -9.63 -8.62 -12.72
N LEU A 428 -10.77 -9.20 -12.33
CA LEU A 428 -11.00 -9.65 -10.95
C LEU A 428 -10.02 -10.76 -10.51
N LEU A 429 -9.56 -11.58 -11.44
CA LEU A 429 -8.68 -12.73 -11.19
C LEU A 429 -7.20 -12.45 -11.43
N THR A 430 -6.84 -11.24 -11.83
CA THR A 430 -5.47 -10.90 -12.21
C THR A 430 -4.81 -9.94 -11.21
N GLY A 431 -3.48 -9.81 -11.33
CA GLY A 431 -2.63 -8.94 -10.49
C GLY A 431 -2.16 -7.69 -11.24
N SER A 432 -1.11 -7.01 -10.80
CA SER A 432 -0.60 -5.81 -11.50
C SER A 432 -0.19 -6.11 -12.95
N ASP A 433 -0.48 -5.20 -13.89
CA ASP A 433 -0.12 -5.28 -15.31
C ASP A 433 -0.34 -6.68 -15.95
N PRO A 434 -1.60 -7.17 -16.04
CA PRO A 434 -1.94 -8.53 -16.46
C PRO A 434 -1.52 -8.86 -17.88
N ALA A 435 -1.50 -7.89 -18.79
CA ALA A 435 -1.14 -8.11 -20.19
C ALA A 435 0.35 -8.44 -20.40
N THR A 436 1.19 -8.26 -19.39
CA THR A 436 2.58 -8.78 -19.39
C THR A 436 2.62 -10.31 -19.33
N ARG A 437 1.53 -10.96 -18.87
CA ARG A 437 1.42 -12.40 -18.65
C ARG A 437 0.50 -13.05 -19.69
N LEU A 438 0.90 -12.96 -20.96
CA LEU A 438 0.15 -13.52 -22.09
C LEU A 438 -0.16 -15.02 -21.89
N ALA A 439 -1.33 -15.44 -22.36
CA ALA A 439 -1.78 -16.82 -22.22
C ALA A 439 -0.88 -17.81 -22.97
N GLY A 440 0.03 -18.47 -22.24
CA GLY A 440 0.84 -19.59 -22.72
C GLY A 440 0.27 -20.96 -22.34
N HIS A 441 1.13 -21.98 -22.35
CA HIS A 441 0.80 -23.31 -21.84
C HIS A 441 0.64 -23.28 -20.31
N ALA A 442 -0.41 -23.92 -19.79
CA ALA A 442 -0.64 -24.00 -18.35
C ALA A 442 0.42 -24.90 -17.68
N PRO A 443 1.03 -24.47 -16.56
CA PRO A 443 1.97 -25.29 -15.82
C PRO A 443 1.29 -26.55 -15.27
N ASP A 444 2.05 -27.64 -15.14
CA ASP A 444 1.57 -28.88 -14.54
C ASP A 444 1.17 -28.67 -13.07
N ALA A 445 0.14 -29.39 -12.62
CA ALA A 445 -0.39 -29.24 -11.26
C ALA A 445 0.67 -29.44 -10.17
N TRP A 446 1.51 -30.47 -10.31
CA TRP A 446 2.58 -30.75 -9.36
C TRP A 446 3.67 -29.66 -9.40
N ARG A 447 3.94 -29.05 -10.56
CA ARG A 447 4.89 -27.93 -10.69
C ARG A 447 4.38 -26.70 -9.95
N VAL A 448 3.08 -26.42 -10.03
CA VAL A 448 2.47 -25.30 -9.28
C VAL A 448 2.62 -25.50 -7.76
N LEU A 449 2.38 -26.70 -7.25
CA LEU A 449 2.48 -26.98 -5.80
C LEU A 449 3.89 -26.80 -5.22
N ILE A 450 4.92 -26.88 -6.08
CA ILE A 450 6.32 -26.62 -5.71
C ILE A 450 6.79 -25.23 -6.12
N GLY A 451 5.88 -24.28 -6.44
CA GLY A 451 6.25 -22.89 -6.75
C GLY A 451 6.55 -22.60 -8.22
N GLY A 452 6.26 -23.52 -9.13
CA GLY A 452 6.35 -23.28 -10.57
C GLY A 452 5.23 -22.36 -11.07
N SER A 453 5.61 -21.39 -11.90
CA SER A 453 4.67 -20.49 -12.59
C SER A 453 4.81 -20.60 -14.12
N TYR A 454 4.11 -19.73 -14.86
CA TYR A 454 4.24 -19.56 -16.31
C TYR A 454 5.57 -18.97 -16.74
N LEU A 455 6.19 -18.21 -15.84
CA LEU A 455 7.41 -17.48 -16.08
C LEU A 455 8.59 -18.27 -15.49
N PRO A 456 9.82 -17.94 -15.92
CA PRO A 456 11.01 -18.55 -15.34
C PRO A 456 10.96 -18.47 -13.81
N SER A 457 11.09 -19.64 -13.19
CA SER A 457 11.01 -19.86 -11.75
C SER A 457 12.12 -20.81 -11.34
N THR A 458 12.19 -21.12 -10.04
CA THR A 458 13.20 -22.01 -9.49
C THR A 458 13.25 -23.36 -10.22
N PRO A 459 14.44 -23.89 -10.55
CA PRO A 459 14.58 -25.23 -11.13
C PRO A 459 13.81 -26.26 -10.32
N TRP A 460 13.01 -27.08 -11.00
CA TRP A 460 12.04 -27.97 -10.35
C TRP A 460 12.66 -28.92 -9.30
N PRO A 461 13.90 -29.45 -9.42
CA PRO A 461 14.45 -30.32 -8.38
C PRO A 461 14.70 -29.57 -7.07
N LEU A 462 15.23 -28.34 -7.18
CA LEU A 462 15.48 -27.48 -6.02
C LEU A 462 14.17 -27.06 -5.38
N ALA A 463 13.19 -26.65 -6.19
CA ALA A 463 11.88 -26.24 -5.74
C ALA A 463 11.14 -27.39 -5.04
N LEU A 464 11.20 -28.60 -5.59
CA LEU A 464 10.61 -29.81 -5.01
C LEU A 464 11.15 -30.08 -3.60
N VAL A 465 12.46 -29.99 -3.39
CA VAL A 465 13.05 -30.22 -2.06
C VAL A 465 12.73 -29.05 -1.12
N ALA A 466 12.97 -27.80 -1.54
CA ALA A 466 12.82 -26.64 -0.68
C ALA A 466 11.36 -26.43 -0.24
N ILE A 467 10.41 -26.44 -1.18
CA ILE A 467 8.99 -26.23 -0.90
C ILE A 467 8.32 -27.52 -0.42
N GLY A 468 8.71 -28.69 -0.93
CA GLY A 468 8.21 -29.97 -0.43
C GLY A 468 8.51 -30.19 1.06
N LEU A 469 9.68 -29.78 1.54
CA LEU A 469 9.99 -29.80 2.98
C LEU A 469 9.09 -28.85 3.79
N ILE A 470 8.65 -27.72 3.23
CA ILE A 470 7.70 -26.81 3.91
C ILE A 470 6.33 -27.48 4.06
N TRP A 471 5.87 -28.19 3.03
CA TRP A 471 4.66 -29.01 3.11
C TRP A 471 4.76 -30.06 4.23
N VAL A 472 5.86 -30.83 4.25
CA VAL A 472 6.08 -31.86 5.27
C VAL A 472 6.11 -31.24 6.67
N VAL A 473 6.90 -30.19 6.88
CA VAL A 473 7.04 -29.53 8.19
C VAL A 473 5.72 -28.89 8.63
N GLY A 474 4.95 -28.30 7.71
CA GLY A 474 3.63 -27.73 8.00
C GLY A 474 2.60 -28.78 8.44
N VAL A 475 2.54 -29.92 7.73
CA VAL A 475 1.63 -31.03 8.07
C VAL A 475 2.03 -31.67 9.40
N VAL A 476 3.31 -31.97 9.61
CA VAL A 476 3.81 -32.49 10.89
C VAL A 476 3.55 -31.48 12.02
N GLY A 477 3.70 -30.19 11.74
CA GLY A 477 3.36 -29.11 12.66
C GLY A 477 1.89 -29.13 13.08
N ALA A 478 0.98 -29.32 12.10
CA ALA A 478 -0.46 -29.42 12.34
C ALA A 478 -0.83 -30.59 13.26
N LEU A 479 -0.16 -31.74 13.10
CA LEU A 479 -0.38 -32.95 13.93
C LEU A 479 0.08 -32.76 15.38
N ARG A 480 0.92 -31.75 15.65
CA ARG A 480 1.52 -31.50 16.97
C ARG A 480 0.98 -30.29 17.69
N VAL A 481 0.01 -29.58 17.11
CA VAL A 481 -0.59 -28.42 17.75
C VAL A 481 -1.28 -28.82 19.05
N ARG A 482 -1.16 -27.98 20.07
CA ARG A 482 -1.80 -28.17 21.38
C ARG A 482 -3.32 -28.38 21.22
N PRO A 483 -3.97 -29.22 22.07
CA PRO A 483 -5.41 -29.47 21.97
C PRO A 483 -6.28 -28.20 21.98
N SER A 484 -5.88 -27.19 22.76
CA SER A 484 -6.59 -25.90 22.83
C SER A 484 -6.54 -25.07 21.53
N GLU A 485 -5.63 -25.40 20.61
CA GLU A 485 -5.42 -24.70 19.34
C GLU A 485 -5.74 -25.57 18.12
N GLN A 486 -6.21 -26.80 18.33
CA GLN A 486 -6.51 -27.77 17.27
C GLN A 486 -7.54 -27.23 16.24
N ARG A 487 -8.56 -26.49 16.70
CA ARG A 487 -9.52 -25.83 15.80
C ARG A 487 -8.84 -24.81 14.89
N ARG A 488 -7.82 -24.09 15.38
CA ARG A 488 -7.06 -23.12 14.57
C ARG A 488 -6.16 -23.84 13.58
N ALA A 489 -5.49 -24.89 14.03
CA ALA A 489 -4.66 -25.73 13.18
C ALA A 489 -5.48 -26.31 12.01
N LEU A 490 -6.69 -26.81 12.30
CA LEU A 490 -7.60 -27.32 11.29
C LEU A 490 -8.00 -26.26 10.27
N VAL A 491 -8.35 -25.05 10.72
CA VAL A 491 -8.70 -23.93 9.81
C VAL A 491 -7.51 -23.53 8.94
N LEU A 492 -6.30 -23.46 9.51
CA LEU A 492 -5.09 -23.15 8.75
C LEU A 492 -4.74 -24.26 7.74
N LEU A 493 -4.91 -25.53 8.12
CA LEU A 493 -4.64 -26.68 7.24
C LEU A 493 -5.64 -26.74 6.09
N ILE A 494 -6.95 -26.58 6.39
CA ILE A 494 -7.99 -26.49 5.35
C ILE A 494 -7.73 -25.27 4.46
N GLY A 495 -7.39 -24.13 5.04
CA GLY A 495 -7.03 -22.93 4.31
C GLY A 495 -5.86 -23.17 3.35
N ALA A 496 -4.79 -23.79 3.83
CA ALA A 496 -3.62 -24.12 3.02
C ALA A 496 -3.97 -25.08 1.87
N LEU A 497 -4.80 -26.10 2.12
CA LEU A 497 -5.26 -27.03 1.10
C LEU A 497 -6.13 -26.32 0.06
N VAL A 498 -7.11 -25.53 0.49
CA VAL A 498 -8.03 -24.80 -0.39
C VAL A 498 -7.28 -23.82 -1.28
N THR A 499 -6.37 -23.01 -0.71
CA THR A 499 -5.61 -22.03 -1.52
C THR A 499 -4.63 -22.70 -2.46
N SER A 500 -4.09 -23.87 -2.11
CA SER A 500 -3.25 -24.67 -3.01
C SER A 500 -4.04 -25.33 -4.13
N VAL A 501 -5.26 -25.80 -3.87
CA VAL A 501 -6.18 -26.27 -4.91
C VAL A 501 -6.55 -25.12 -5.84
N ILE A 502 -6.87 -23.93 -5.30
CA ILE A 502 -7.11 -22.73 -6.10
C ILE A 502 -5.87 -22.40 -6.94
N ALA A 503 -4.66 -22.45 -6.38
CA ALA A 503 -3.42 -22.21 -7.12
C ALA A 503 -3.27 -23.18 -8.31
N VAL A 504 -3.67 -24.44 -8.19
CA VAL A 504 -3.62 -25.43 -9.28
C VAL A 504 -4.71 -25.22 -10.33
N LEU A 505 -5.89 -24.75 -9.91
CA LEU A 505 -7.06 -24.57 -10.79
C LEU A 505 -7.06 -23.24 -11.54
N ILE A 506 -6.69 -22.14 -10.87
CA ILE A 506 -6.67 -20.79 -11.45
C ILE A 506 -5.88 -20.71 -12.77
N PRO A 507 -4.71 -21.37 -12.94
CA PRO A 507 -3.96 -21.33 -14.19
C PRO A 507 -4.64 -22.04 -15.37
N ARG A 508 -5.64 -22.89 -15.12
CA ARG A 508 -6.37 -23.62 -16.15
C ARG A 508 -7.37 -22.74 -16.87
N ILE A 509 -7.77 -21.64 -16.25
CA ILE A 509 -8.72 -20.66 -16.79
C ILE A 509 -7.94 -19.66 -17.66
N VAL A 510 -8.48 -19.36 -18.84
CA VAL A 510 -8.02 -18.23 -19.67
C VAL A 510 -9.04 -17.12 -19.50
N VAL A 511 -8.57 -15.93 -19.12
CA VAL A 511 -9.41 -14.74 -19.02
C VAL A 511 -8.98 -13.73 -20.06
N THR A 512 -9.92 -13.01 -20.64
CA THR A 512 -9.62 -11.86 -21.48
C THR A 512 -9.48 -10.65 -20.56
N VAL A 513 -8.39 -9.91 -20.68
CA VAL A 513 -8.22 -8.59 -20.05
C VAL A 513 -7.84 -7.61 -21.13
N ALA A 514 -8.63 -6.54 -21.29
CA ALA A 514 -8.42 -5.53 -22.32
C ALA A 514 -8.25 -6.15 -23.74
N ARG A 515 -9.11 -7.13 -24.07
CA ARG A 515 -9.08 -7.96 -25.30
C ARG A 515 -7.84 -8.84 -25.49
N VAL A 516 -6.93 -8.90 -24.52
CA VAL A 516 -5.76 -9.79 -24.53
C VAL A 516 -6.06 -11.03 -23.70
N ALA A 517 -5.78 -12.22 -24.25
CA ALA A 517 -5.90 -13.46 -23.50
C ALA A 517 -4.76 -13.57 -22.47
N VAL A 518 -5.12 -13.61 -21.19
CA VAL A 518 -4.23 -13.67 -20.03
C VAL A 518 -4.58 -14.88 -19.18
N ARG A 519 -3.58 -15.48 -18.54
CA ARG A 519 -3.81 -16.51 -17.53
C ARG A 519 -3.57 -15.97 -16.12
N PRO A 520 -4.49 -16.20 -15.16
CA PRO A 520 -4.27 -15.81 -13.77
C PRO A 520 -3.03 -16.46 -13.16
N ASP A 521 -2.27 -15.71 -12.38
CA ASP A 521 -1.05 -16.18 -11.74
C ASP A 521 -1.35 -17.07 -10.52
N PRO A 522 -0.85 -18.33 -10.47
CA PRO A 522 -1.07 -19.23 -9.33
C PRO A 522 -0.32 -18.81 -8.05
N THR A 523 0.67 -17.91 -8.16
CA THR A 523 1.62 -17.58 -7.08
C THR A 523 0.93 -17.00 -5.84
N GLY A 524 -0.09 -16.15 -6.01
CA GLY A 524 -0.78 -15.50 -4.90
C GLY A 524 -1.47 -16.50 -3.95
N PRO A 525 -2.41 -17.32 -4.44
CA PRO A 525 -3.04 -18.37 -3.64
C PRO A 525 -2.03 -19.36 -3.04
N LEU A 526 -0.96 -19.71 -3.78
CA LEU A 526 0.09 -20.59 -3.26
C LEU A 526 0.83 -19.97 -2.07
N LEU A 527 1.23 -18.69 -2.16
CA LEU A 527 1.90 -17.98 -1.06
C LEU A 527 1.02 -17.94 0.21
N ILE A 528 -0.29 -17.73 0.06
CA ILE A 528 -1.23 -17.78 1.20
C ILE A 528 -1.20 -19.16 1.86
N GLY A 529 -1.18 -20.23 1.07
CA GLY A 529 -1.13 -21.60 1.58
C GLY A 529 0.20 -21.94 2.26
N LEU A 530 1.32 -21.56 1.63
CA LEU A 530 2.65 -21.75 2.20
C LEU A 530 2.83 -20.97 3.50
N PHE A 531 2.25 -19.77 3.62
CA PHE A 531 2.26 -19.03 4.87
C PHE A 531 1.50 -19.79 5.96
N ALA A 532 0.29 -20.26 5.67
CA ALA A 532 -0.51 -21.04 6.62
C ALA A 532 0.25 -22.30 7.09
N LEU A 533 0.99 -22.98 6.21
CA LEU A 533 1.87 -24.10 6.57
C LEU A 533 3.03 -23.68 7.47
N LEU A 534 3.66 -22.52 7.22
CA LEU A 534 4.69 -21.98 8.12
C LEU A 534 4.13 -21.61 9.50
N ILE A 535 2.89 -21.11 9.56
CA ILE A 535 2.21 -20.86 10.83
C ILE A 535 1.99 -22.19 11.58
N LEU A 536 1.55 -23.24 10.89
CA LEU A 536 1.39 -24.57 11.49
C LEU A 536 2.73 -25.14 11.97
N ALA A 537 3.79 -24.98 11.19
CA ALA A 537 5.15 -25.34 11.58
C ALA A 537 5.55 -24.61 12.88
N ALA A 538 5.30 -23.30 12.96
CA ALA A 538 5.60 -22.48 14.14
C ALA A 538 4.88 -23.01 15.40
N HIS A 539 3.59 -23.33 15.30
CA HIS A 539 2.84 -23.91 16.42
C HIS A 539 3.35 -25.30 16.82
N GLY A 540 3.72 -26.14 15.85
CA GLY A 540 4.24 -27.49 16.12
C GLY A 540 5.66 -27.53 16.72
N ILE A 541 6.46 -26.48 16.50
CA ILE A 541 7.78 -26.33 17.12
C ILE A 541 7.68 -25.89 18.59
N GLY A 542 6.68 -25.05 18.91
CA GLY A 542 6.42 -24.55 20.27
C GLY A 542 7.42 -23.50 20.78
N SER A 543 7.01 -22.78 21.83
CA SER A 543 7.88 -21.88 22.62
C SER A 543 8.71 -22.70 23.60
N GLY A 544 10.03 -22.77 23.40
CA GLY A 544 10.88 -23.67 24.18
C GLY A 544 11.17 -23.27 25.64
N ALA A 545 10.43 -22.34 26.24
CA ALA A 545 10.74 -21.78 27.56
C ALA A 545 9.85 -22.28 28.71
N THR A 546 8.80 -23.07 28.45
CA THR A 546 7.83 -23.46 29.51
C THR A 546 7.52 -24.95 29.58
N ASP A 547 8.09 -25.79 28.71
CA ASP A 547 7.85 -27.24 28.75
C ASP A 547 8.85 -27.98 29.67
N ASP A 548 9.97 -27.36 30.06
CA ASP A 548 11.05 -28.05 30.80
C ASP A 548 10.85 -28.09 32.33
N LEU A 549 9.80 -27.47 32.86
CA LEU A 549 9.54 -27.42 34.31
C LEU A 549 8.28 -28.18 34.76
N SER A 550 7.49 -28.73 33.84
CA SER A 550 6.46 -29.71 34.20
C SER A 550 7.03 -31.10 34.08
N ASP A 551 7.47 -31.61 35.22
CA ASP A 551 7.87 -32.98 35.53
C ASP A 551 6.99 -34.03 34.83
N SER A 552 7.34 -34.39 33.59
CA SER A 552 6.81 -35.56 32.88
C SER A 552 7.75 -35.90 31.74
N THR A 553 8.15 -37.17 31.68
CA THR A 553 9.03 -37.75 30.66
C THR A 553 8.54 -37.39 29.25
N VAL A 554 9.17 -36.41 28.61
CA VAL A 554 8.94 -36.13 27.18
C VAL A 554 9.43 -37.38 26.41
N PRO A 555 8.56 -38.08 25.67
CA PRO A 555 8.98 -39.28 24.94
C PRO A 555 10.02 -38.89 23.89
N ALA A 556 11.11 -39.66 23.76
CA ALA A 556 12.22 -39.39 22.83
C ALA A 556 11.79 -39.16 21.36
N THR A 557 10.62 -39.66 20.97
CA THR A 557 9.98 -39.44 19.66
C THR A 557 9.50 -37.99 19.46
N ALA A 558 9.14 -37.29 20.52
CA ALA A 558 8.76 -35.87 20.48
C ALA A 558 9.97 -35.00 20.09
N ASP A 559 11.13 -35.25 20.71
CA ASP A 559 12.37 -34.51 20.42
C ASP A 559 12.95 -34.83 19.04
N ARG A 560 12.96 -36.10 18.62
CA ARG A 560 13.47 -36.48 17.29
C ARG A 560 12.75 -35.76 16.15
N THR A 561 11.42 -35.63 16.23
CA THR A 561 10.65 -34.93 15.21
C THR A 561 10.79 -33.41 15.32
N ARG A 562 11.01 -32.83 16.50
CA ARG A 562 11.37 -31.39 16.64
C ARG A 562 12.70 -31.11 15.95
N ILE A 563 13.69 -31.98 16.11
CA ILE A 563 14.98 -31.91 15.42
C ILE A 563 14.79 -32.04 13.91
N LEU A 564 13.99 -33.01 13.44
CA LEU A 564 13.71 -33.20 12.01
C LEU A 564 13.01 -31.98 11.39
N MET A 565 12.02 -31.39 12.07
CA MET A 565 11.40 -30.13 11.64
C MET A 565 12.40 -28.97 11.64
N GLY A 566 13.32 -28.94 12.61
CA GLY A 566 14.46 -28.02 12.60
C GLY A 566 15.33 -28.16 11.37
N ALA A 567 15.79 -29.37 11.10
CA ALA A 567 16.63 -29.70 9.96
C ALA A 567 15.93 -29.38 8.62
N GLY A 568 14.67 -29.79 8.45
CA GLY A 568 13.89 -29.51 7.23
C GLY A 568 13.80 -28.02 6.93
N ARG A 569 13.53 -27.18 7.94
CA ARG A 569 13.51 -25.72 7.78
C ARG A 569 14.87 -25.15 7.39
N VAL A 570 15.94 -25.61 8.03
CA VAL A 570 17.31 -25.16 7.73
C VAL A 570 17.69 -25.54 6.31
N VAL A 571 17.37 -26.76 5.87
CA VAL A 571 17.61 -27.22 4.50
C VAL A 571 16.80 -26.39 3.50
N SER A 572 15.50 -26.19 3.71
CA SER A 572 14.67 -25.33 2.85
C SER A 572 15.22 -23.91 2.76
N LEU A 573 15.63 -23.34 3.90
CA LEU A 573 16.19 -21.99 3.95
C LEU A 573 17.52 -21.92 3.21
N ALA A 574 18.42 -22.87 3.41
CA ALA A 574 19.72 -22.91 2.75
C ALA A 574 19.59 -23.06 1.23
N LEU A 575 18.71 -23.97 0.77
CA LEU A 575 18.45 -24.17 -0.66
C LEU A 575 17.83 -22.93 -1.29
N GLY A 576 16.82 -22.34 -0.65
CA GLY A 576 16.16 -21.15 -1.17
C GLY A 576 17.04 -19.92 -1.17
N PHE A 577 17.81 -19.71 -0.09
CA PHE A 577 18.75 -18.61 0.01
C PHE A 577 19.89 -18.78 -1.01
N GLY A 578 20.44 -19.98 -1.15
CA GLY A 578 21.43 -20.29 -2.18
C GLY A 578 20.92 -20.02 -3.60
N TRP A 579 19.71 -20.46 -3.92
CA TRP A 579 19.09 -20.16 -5.22
C TRP A 579 18.87 -18.66 -5.46
N TRP A 580 18.40 -17.94 -4.43
CA TRP A 580 18.20 -16.50 -4.49
C TRP A 580 19.50 -15.77 -4.85
N LEU A 581 20.62 -16.15 -4.24
CA LEU A 581 21.92 -15.53 -4.51
C LEU A 581 22.48 -15.86 -5.90
N ILE A 582 22.15 -17.03 -6.45
CA ILE A 582 22.78 -17.53 -7.67
C ILE A 582 21.98 -17.14 -8.91
N GLY A 583 20.66 -17.28 -8.90
CA GLY A 583 19.89 -17.28 -10.15
C GLY A 583 18.49 -16.70 -10.11
N SER A 584 17.91 -16.40 -8.94
CA SER A 584 16.51 -15.96 -8.94
C SER A 584 16.29 -14.61 -9.62
N THR A 585 17.29 -13.72 -9.66
CA THR A 585 17.21 -12.38 -10.27
C THR A 585 17.62 -12.36 -11.74
N ALA A 586 18.05 -13.49 -12.31
CA ALA A 586 18.53 -13.57 -13.70
C ALA A 586 17.53 -13.10 -14.78
N PRO A 587 16.18 -13.21 -14.60
CA PRO A 587 15.24 -12.67 -15.58
C PRO A 587 15.05 -11.15 -15.51
N LEU A 588 15.53 -10.49 -14.45
CA LEU A 588 15.47 -9.03 -14.33
C LEU A 588 16.63 -8.41 -15.09
N ASN A 589 16.37 -7.30 -15.77
CA ASN A 589 17.39 -6.52 -16.47
C ASN A 589 17.19 -5.02 -16.21
N ARG A 590 18.25 -4.24 -16.41
CA ARG A 590 18.16 -2.77 -16.53
C ARG A 590 18.56 -2.35 -17.94
N ALA A 591 17.60 -2.11 -18.81
CA ALA A 591 17.88 -1.74 -20.20
C ALA A 591 17.44 -0.30 -20.47
N SER A 592 18.18 0.38 -21.36
CA SER A 592 17.67 1.53 -22.12
C SER A 592 16.77 1.03 -23.25
N SER A 593 15.95 1.92 -23.82
CA SER A 593 15.04 1.57 -24.93
C SER A 593 15.72 0.73 -26.01
N GLU A 594 15.05 -0.35 -26.43
CA GLU A 594 15.44 -1.19 -27.58
C GLU A 594 15.25 -0.48 -28.93
N LEU A 595 14.59 0.68 -28.93
CA LEU A 595 14.36 1.50 -30.12
C LEU A 595 15.55 2.46 -30.37
N PRO A 596 15.91 2.70 -31.64
CA PRO A 596 16.91 3.71 -31.98
C PRO A 596 16.55 5.11 -31.46
N SER A 597 17.55 5.93 -31.14
CA SER A 597 17.36 7.26 -30.57
C SER A 597 16.56 8.23 -31.46
N TYR A 598 16.62 8.07 -32.78
CA TYR A 598 15.81 8.87 -33.70
C TYR A 598 14.32 8.50 -33.66
N VAL A 599 13.99 7.24 -33.38
CA VAL A 599 12.61 6.77 -33.21
C VAL A 599 12.05 7.32 -31.90
N THR A 600 12.77 7.13 -30.79
CA THR A 600 12.34 7.65 -29.47
C THR A 600 12.29 9.17 -29.45
N GLY A 601 13.17 9.86 -30.19
CA GLY A 601 13.12 11.30 -30.40
C GLY A 601 11.86 11.75 -31.15
N ALA A 602 11.41 10.99 -32.16
CA ALA A 602 10.17 11.27 -32.87
C ALA A 602 8.92 11.01 -32.01
N GLU A 603 8.93 9.95 -31.20
CA GLU A 603 7.87 9.66 -30.23
C GLU A 603 7.74 10.77 -29.16
N ALA A 604 8.86 11.38 -28.75
CA ALA A 604 8.90 12.48 -27.78
C ALA A 604 8.65 13.87 -28.41
N SER A 605 8.60 13.96 -29.73
CA SER A 605 8.38 15.23 -30.45
C SER A 605 6.93 15.72 -30.35
N LYS A 606 6.64 16.92 -30.89
CA LYS A 606 5.28 17.46 -30.99
C LYS A 606 4.32 16.54 -31.79
N ARG A 607 4.86 15.69 -32.68
CA ARG A 607 4.09 14.67 -33.41
C ARG A 607 3.54 13.57 -32.50
N GLN A 608 4.19 13.28 -31.37
CA GLN A 608 3.84 12.19 -30.45
C GLN A 608 3.55 10.85 -31.16
N THR A 609 4.38 10.48 -32.14
CA THR A 609 4.15 9.26 -32.92
C THR A 609 4.25 8.00 -32.08
N ARG A 610 3.68 6.92 -32.60
CA ARG A 610 3.83 5.57 -32.09
C ARG A 610 4.77 4.76 -32.97
N THR A 611 5.30 3.69 -32.39
CA THR A 611 6.09 2.69 -33.09
C THR A 611 5.42 1.33 -33.01
N LEU A 612 5.15 0.68 -34.14
CA LEU A 612 4.69 -0.70 -34.17
C LEU A 612 5.90 -1.63 -34.13
N MET A 613 6.03 -2.43 -33.09
CA MET A 613 7.06 -3.46 -32.96
C MET A 613 6.46 -4.80 -33.40
N VAL A 614 7.11 -5.50 -34.32
CA VAL A 614 6.76 -6.84 -34.79
C VAL A 614 7.98 -7.75 -34.67
N ASP A 615 7.86 -8.81 -33.89
CA ASP A 615 8.89 -9.83 -33.66
C ASP A 615 8.44 -11.18 -34.21
N LEU A 616 9.17 -11.67 -35.21
CA LEU A 616 8.95 -12.93 -35.91
C LEU A 616 9.95 -14.03 -35.47
N SER A 617 10.86 -13.73 -34.53
CA SER A 617 11.95 -14.63 -34.14
C SER A 617 11.50 -15.98 -33.58
N SER A 618 10.28 -16.05 -33.04
CA SER A 618 9.73 -17.24 -32.39
C SER A 618 8.91 -18.15 -33.32
N GLY A 619 8.81 -17.82 -34.61
CA GLY A 619 7.96 -18.51 -35.59
C GLY A 619 6.47 -18.16 -35.50
N VAL A 620 6.06 -17.45 -34.45
CA VAL A 620 4.76 -16.79 -34.33
C VAL A 620 5.00 -15.28 -34.26
N ALA A 621 4.28 -14.52 -35.08
CA ALA A 621 4.34 -13.06 -35.07
C ALA A 621 3.81 -12.51 -33.74
N ARG A 622 4.66 -11.82 -32.99
CA ARG A 622 4.28 -11.04 -31.82
C ARG A 622 4.37 -9.59 -32.17
N PHE A 623 3.37 -8.80 -31.82
CA PHE A 623 3.41 -7.37 -32.04
C PHE A 623 3.07 -6.59 -30.78
N ASN A 624 3.54 -5.36 -30.71
CA ASN A 624 3.19 -4.39 -29.69
C ASN A 624 3.31 -2.97 -30.27
N VAL A 625 2.59 -1.99 -29.73
CA VAL A 625 2.72 -0.59 -30.14
C VAL A 625 3.25 0.24 -28.96
N VAL A 626 4.34 0.95 -29.22
CA VAL A 626 5.15 1.70 -28.26
C VAL A 626 4.99 3.19 -28.53
N SER A 627 5.17 4.00 -27.50
CA SER A 627 5.14 5.46 -27.56
C SER A 627 6.07 6.02 -26.50
N ALA A 628 6.26 7.34 -26.47
CA ALA A 628 7.08 7.98 -25.43
C ALA A 628 6.64 7.67 -23.97
N SER A 629 5.38 7.26 -23.76
CA SER A 629 4.82 6.92 -22.45
C SER A 629 4.54 5.43 -22.24
N THR A 630 4.76 4.60 -23.26
CA THR A 630 4.47 3.14 -23.22
C THR A 630 5.65 2.36 -23.79
N PRO A 631 6.13 1.29 -23.14
CA PRO A 631 5.55 0.64 -21.95
C PRO A 631 5.89 1.38 -20.64
N SER A 632 4.89 1.54 -19.77
CA SER A 632 5.06 1.97 -18.38
C SER A 632 4.01 1.33 -17.48
N TRP A 633 4.18 1.41 -16.16
CA TRP A 633 3.21 0.87 -15.19
C TRP A 633 1.77 1.27 -15.49
N GLY A 634 0.87 0.29 -15.49
CA GLY A 634 -0.56 0.48 -15.75
C GLY A 634 -0.92 0.56 -17.23
N ARG A 635 0.05 0.78 -18.12
CA ARG A 635 -0.18 0.90 -19.57
C ARG A 635 -0.25 -0.43 -20.30
N ALA A 636 0.00 -1.55 -19.61
CA ALA A 636 -0.23 -2.88 -20.17
C ALA A 636 -1.71 -3.10 -20.50
N GLU A 637 -2.60 -2.47 -19.72
CA GLU A 637 -4.06 -2.57 -19.85
C GLU A 637 -4.67 -1.46 -20.71
N SER A 638 -3.83 -0.62 -21.32
CA SER A 638 -4.24 0.22 -22.42
C SER A 638 -3.99 -0.62 -23.68
N PRO A 639 -5.01 -1.28 -24.28
CA PRO A 639 -4.83 -1.84 -25.62
C PRO A 639 -4.37 -0.71 -26.52
N LEU A 640 -3.68 -1.10 -27.59
CA LEU A 640 -2.99 -0.17 -28.46
C LEU A 640 -3.92 0.90 -29.05
N LEU A 641 -5.25 0.73 -28.99
CA LEU A 641 -6.31 1.75 -29.16
C LEU A 641 -7.57 1.48 -28.28
N ALA A 642 -7.35 1.22 -26.98
CA ALA A 642 -8.32 0.91 -25.91
C ALA A 642 -9.84 0.99 -26.25
N THR A 643 -10.45 -0.19 -26.40
CA THR A 643 -11.91 -0.54 -26.52
C THR A 643 -12.61 -0.47 -27.88
N ASN A 644 -12.10 0.24 -28.89
CA ASN A 644 -12.75 0.23 -30.20
C ASN A 644 -12.29 -0.95 -31.09
N GLU A 645 -13.26 -1.71 -31.62
CA GLU A 645 -13.00 -2.91 -32.43
C GLU A 645 -12.31 -2.59 -33.75
N GLN A 646 -12.73 -1.50 -34.39
CA GLN A 646 -12.18 -1.06 -35.66
C GLN A 646 -10.70 -0.71 -35.52
N ALA A 647 -10.37 0.02 -34.46
CA ALA A 647 -9.01 0.44 -34.15
C ALA A 647 -8.07 -0.76 -33.90
N ALA A 648 -8.54 -1.74 -33.11
CA ALA A 648 -7.79 -2.95 -32.83
C ALA A 648 -7.60 -3.83 -34.08
N SER A 649 -8.62 -3.97 -34.92
CA SER A 649 -8.53 -4.74 -36.16
C SER A 649 -7.56 -4.12 -37.16
N GLU A 650 -7.52 -2.78 -37.27
CA GLU A 650 -6.58 -2.10 -38.17
C GLU A 650 -5.12 -2.34 -37.76
N ILE A 651 -4.80 -2.27 -36.47
CA ILE A 651 -3.43 -2.59 -35.99
C ILE A 651 -3.08 -4.05 -36.28
N LEU A 652 -4.01 -4.97 -36.04
CA LEU A 652 -3.81 -6.40 -36.29
C LEU A 652 -3.54 -6.67 -37.76
N GLN A 653 -4.35 -6.10 -38.66
CA GLN A 653 -4.16 -6.23 -40.12
C GLN A 653 -2.82 -5.66 -40.57
N VAL A 654 -2.44 -4.47 -40.07
CA VAL A 654 -1.13 -3.88 -40.37
C VAL A 654 0.00 -4.78 -39.86
N ALA A 655 -0.10 -5.30 -38.62
CA ALA A 655 0.90 -6.21 -38.08
C ALA A 655 1.00 -7.53 -38.86
N GLU A 656 -0.12 -8.07 -39.33
CA GLU A 656 -0.20 -9.25 -40.20
C GLU A 656 0.49 -9.00 -41.55
N GLN A 657 0.23 -7.86 -42.20
CA GLN A 657 0.89 -7.49 -43.47
C GLN A 657 2.42 -7.38 -43.32
N PHE A 658 2.90 -6.80 -42.21
CA PHE A 658 4.33 -6.76 -41.89
C PHE A 658 4.91 -8.15 -41.58
N ALA A 659 4.12 -9.03 -40.98
CA ALA A 659 4.53 -10.42 -40.72
C ALA A 659 4.62 -11.25 -42.01
N GLU A 660 3.71 -11.03 -42.96
CA GLU A 660 3.65 -11.71 -44.25
C GLU A 660 4.62 -11.12 -45.29
N GLY A 661 5.07 -9.87 -45.08
CA GLY A 661 5.96 -9.17 -46.01
C GLY A 661 5.26 -8.64 -47.27
N GLN A 662 3.94 -8.51 -47.24
CA GLN A 662 3.11 -8.08 -48.37
C GLN A 662 2.44 -6.75 -48.06
N PRO A 663 3.00 -5.61 -48.51
CA PRO A 663 2.36 -4.31 -48.30
C PRO A 663 1.15 -4.13 -49.22
N SER A 664 0.06 -3.59 -48.68
CA SER A 664 -1.06 -3.07 -49.49
C SER A 664 -0.81 -1.62 -49.93
N ASP A 665 -1.48 -1.19 -51.01
CA ASP A 665 -1.35 0.17 -51.55
C ASP A 665 -1.76 1.28 -50.56
N ASP A 666 -2.59 0.96 -49.57
CA ASP A 666 -3.11 1.87 -48.55
C ASP A 666 -2.34 1.82 -47.20
N LEU A 667 -1.30 1.00 -47.09
CA LEU A 667 -0.57 0.75 -45.84
C LEU A 667 -0.03 2.04 -45.19
N GLY A 668 0.57 2.94 -45.97
CA GLY A 668 1.10 4.22 -45.48
C GLY A 668 0.00 5.12 -44.87
N SER A 669 -1.16 5.17 -45.54
CA SER A 669 -2.32 5.93 -45.06
C SER A 669 -2.90 5.36 -43.77
N ARG A 670 -2.99 4.02 -43.63
CA ARG A 670 -3.45 3.35 -42.41
C ARG A 670 -2.51 3.59 -41.24
N LEU A 671 -1.20 3.45 -41.45
CA LEU A 671 -0.19 3.78 -40.44
C LEU A 671 -0.31 5.25 -40.00
N THR A 672 -0.60 6.15 -40.94
CA THR A 672 -0.81 7.57 -40.66
C THR A 672 -2.06 7.81 -39.82
N GLN A 673 -3.19 7.18 -40.13
CA GLN A 673 -4.41 7.27 -39.33
C GLN A 673 -4.24 6.72 -37.91
N LEU A 674 -3.42 5.68 -37.74
CA LEU A 674 -3.07 5.09 -36.44
C LEU A 674 -2.02 5.93 -35.67
N GLY A 675 -1.44 6.95 -36.29
CA GLY A 675 -0.37 7.76 -35.73
C GLY A 675 0.96 7.00 -35.56
N ILE A 676 1.18 5.95 -36.35
CA ILE A 676 2.39 5.11 -36.31
C ILE A 676 3.40 5.66 -37.30
N GLY A 677 4.53 6.17 -36.81
CA GLY A 677 5.60 6.73 -37.65
C GLY A 677 6.70 5.77 -38.01
N TYR A 678 6.88 4.73 -37.21
CA TYR A 678 7.93 3.74 -37.38
C TYR A 678 7.38 2.34 -37.14
N VAL A 679 7.92 1.37 -37.89
CA VAL A 679 7.67 -0.06 -37.67
C VAL A 679 9.00 -0.75 -37.45
N TRP A 680 9.19 -1.27 -36.25
CA TRP A 680 10.36 -2.06 -35.87
C TRP A 680 10.06 -3.53 -36.17
N LEU A 681 10.80 -4.13 -37.10
CA LEU A 681 10.58 -5.50 -37.55
C LEU A 681 11.81 -6.36 -37.26
N ARG A 682 11.65 -7.41 -36.45
CA ARG A 682 12.74 -8.34 -36.09
C ARG A 682 12.45 -9.76 -36.55
N GLY A 683 13.47 -10.43 -37.09
CA GLY A 683 13.42 -11.84 -37.48
C GLY A 683 12.69 -12.11 -38.79
N ALA A 684 12.41 -11.08 -39.60
CA ALA A 684 11.82 -11.23 -40.92
C ALA A 684 12.81 -11.86 -41.92
N GLN A 685 12.28 -12.62 -42.88
CA GLN A 685 13.07 -13.14 -44.00
C GLN A 685 13.44 -12.01 -44.97
N SER A 686 14.58 -12.13 -45.66
CA SER A 686 15.06 -11.10 -46.59
C SER A 686 14.07 -10.80 -47.73
N GLU A 687 13.30 -11.80 -48.17
CA GLU A 687 12.24 -11.64 -49.17
C GLU A 687 11.10 -10.74 -48.66
N ALA A 688 10.63 -10.96 -47.43
CA ALA A 688 9.60 -10.13 -46.80
C ALA A 688 10.07 -8.68 -46.61
N VAL A 689 11.32 -8.48 -46.18
CA VAL A 689 11.90 -7.13 -46.04
C VAL A 689 11.99 -6.44 -47.40
N THR A 690 12.35 -7.16 -48.46
CA THR A 690 12.44 -6.61 -49.82
C THR A 690 11.06 -6.23 -50.36
N GLY A 691 10.05 -7.07 -50.14
CA GLY A 691 8.66 -6.79 -50.50
C GLY A 691 8.12 -5.53 -49.82
N LEU A 692 8.33 -5.42 -48.50
CA LEU A 692 7.93 -4.22 -47.73
C LEU A 692 8.70 -2.97 -48.14
N SER A 693 9.99 -3.09 -48.49
CA SER A 693 10.81 -1.97 -48.93
C SER A 693 10.46 -1.45 -50.33
N ALA A 694 9.69 -2.22 -51.10
CA ALA A 694 9.20 -1.81 -52.41
C ALA A 694 7.98 -0.87 -52.34
N ALA A 695 7.32 -0.78 -51.18
CA ALA A 695 6.21 0.15 -50.97
C ALA A 695 6.70 1.61 -51.01
N SER A 696 6.02 2.48 -51.77
CA SER A 696 6.38 3.89 -51.93
C SER A 696 6.35 4.69 -50.62
N ASP A 697 5.53 4.25 -49.67
CA ASP A 697 5.22 5.00 -48.46
C ASP A 697 6.11 4.60 -47.27
N LEU A 698 7.05 3.69 -47.49
CA LEU A 698 7.95 3.15 -46.47
C LEU A 698 9.41 3.35 -46.88
N SER A 699 10.24 3.67 -45.89
CA SER A 699 11.69 3.73 -46.03
C SER A 699 12.34 2.80 -45.02
N ALA A 700 13.13 1.84 -45.48
CA ALA A 700 13.77 0.86 -44.61
C ALA A 700 15.14 1.34 -44.14
N ALA A 701 15.41 1.21 -42.84
CA ALA A 701 16.71 1.42 -42.23
C ALA A 701 17.12 0.18 -41.43
N THR A 702 18.23 -0.47 -41.82
CA THR A 702 18.77 -1.62 -41.09
C THR A 702 19.35 -1.16 -39.76
N HIS A 703 18.89 -1.76 -38.64
CA HIS A 703 19.39 -1.45 -37.31
C HIS A 703 20.45 -2.46 -36.85
N ASP A 704 20.16 -3.76 -37.00
CA ASP A 704 21.09 -4.85 -36.74
C ASP A 704 20.88 -6.00 -37.78
N GLU A 705 21.66 -7.08 -37.69
CA GLU A 705 21.59 -8.21 -38.64
C GLU A 705 20.20 -8.88 -38.74
N ARG A 706 19.34 -8.69 -37.75
CA ARG A 706 18.02 -9.33 -37.64
C ARG A 706 16.87 -8.33 -37.52
N THR A 707 17.15 -7.03 -37.57
CA THR A 707 16.20 -5.98 -37.23
C THR A 707 16.26 -4.86 -38.25
N VAL A 708 15.10 -4.55 -38.82
CA VAL A 708 14.90 -3.46 -39.78
C VAL A 708 13.84 -2.52 -39.22
N VAL A 709 14.09 -1.22 -39.30
CA VAL A 709 13.14 -0.18 -38.91
C VAL A 709 12.62 0.48 -40.17
N PHE A 710 11.32 0.35 -40.43
CA PHE A 710 10.65 1.06 -41.49
C PHE A 710 10.14 2.40 -40.97
N ALA A 711 10.44 3.49 -41.67
CA ALA A 711 9.90 4.82 -41.39
C ALA A 711 8.86 5.18 -42.45
N VAL A 712 7.70 5.68 -42.00
CA VAL A 712 6.61 6.09 -42.88
C VAL A 712 6.94 7.46 -43.49
N THR A 713 6.94 7.55 -44.82
CA THR A 713 7.41 8.74 -45.55
C THR A 713 6.45 9.93 -45.44
N THR A 714 5.18 9.70 -45.12
CA THR A 714 4.14 10.74 -44.89
C THR A 714 4.34 11.54 -43.60
N THR A 715 5.36 11.22 -42.79
CA THR A 715 5.66 11.89 -41.51
C THR A 715 4.46 11.98 -40.57
N PRO A 716 3.84 10.84 -40.22
CA PRO A 716 2.58 10.83 -39.49
C PRO A 716 2.72 11.47 -38.12
N SER A 717 1.60 11.98 -37.61
CA SER A 717 1.46 12.63 -36.32
C SER A 717 0.24 12.07 -35.61
N ARG A 718 0.23 12.14 -34.28
CA ARG A 718 -0.91 11.69 -33.47
C ARG A 718 -2.14 12.57 -33.68
N ALA A 719 -1.95 13.83 -34.09
CA ALA A 719 -3.01 14.76 -34.45
C ALA A 719 -2.97 15.04 -35.96
N LEU A 720 -4.14 15.00 -36.60
CA LEU A 720 -4.35 15.14 -38.03
C LEU A 720 -5.39 16.23 -38.28
N LEU A 721 -5.27 16.94 -39.40
CA LEU A 721 -6.32 17.81 -39.95
C LEU A 721 -7.10 17.04 -40.99
N LEU A 722 -8.40 16.89 -40.80
CA LEU A 722 -9.30 16.22 -41.73
C LEU A 722 -10.17 17.29 -42.41
N ASP A 723 -9.92 17.51 -43.69
CA ASP A 723 -10.68 18.46 -44.50
C ASP A 723 -11.98 17.85 -45.02
N PRO A 724 -13.02 18.66 -45.27
CA PRO A 724 -14.31 18.18 -45.72
C PRO A 724 -14.20 17.43 -47.05
N GLY A 725 -14.56 16.14 -47.06
CA GLY A 725 -14.57 15.29 -48.25
C GLY A 725 -13.30 14.47 -48.48
N GLU A 726 -12.25 14.65 -47.66
CA GLU A 726 -11.06 13.79 -47.67
C GLU A 726 -11.18 12.65 -46.65
N SER A 727 -10.62 11.49 -46.99
CA SER A 727 -10.59 10.31 -46.11
C SER A 727 -9.29 10.16 -45.31
N VAL A 728 -8.22 10.84 -45.73
CA VAL A 728 -6.90 10.80 -45.11
C VAL A 728 -6.56 12.20 -44.60
N GLY A 729 -6.34 12.33 -43.30
CA GLY A 729 -6.01 13.63 -42.70
C GLY A 729 -4.55 14.02 -42.90
N ARG A 730 -4.31 15.32 -43.07
CA ARG A 730 -2.98 15.94 -43.14
C ARG A 730 -2.31 15.94 -41.75
N PRO A 731 -1.10 15.39 -41.56
CA PRO A 731 -0.44 15.35 -40.25
C PRO A 731 -0.03 16.72 -39.71
N ILE A 732 -0.30 16.98 -38.43
CA ILE A 732 0.18 18.18 -37.74
C ILE A 732 1.57 17.90 -37.17
N THR A 733 2.63 18.35 -37.85
CA THR A 733 4.01 18.02 -37.46
C THR A 733 4.58 18.93 -36.37
N ASP A 734 4.36 20.24 -36.49
CA ASP A 734 4.98 21.23 -35.61
C ASP A 734 4.09 21.64 -34.42
N GLY A 735 2.92 21.02 -34.31
CA GLY A 735 1.90 21.38 -33.31
C GLY A 735 1.16 22.67 -33.65
N THR A 736 1.38 23.25 -34.84
CA THR A 736 0.70 24.44 -35.33
C THR A 736 -0.22 24.08 -36.48
N ILE A 737 -1.43 24.63 -36.46
CA ILE A 737 -2.42 24.46 -37.53
C ILE A 737 -2.27 25.64 -38.49
N VAL A 738 -2.04 25.33 -39.76
CA VAL A 738 -1.94 26.29 -40.88
C VAL A 738 -3.01 25.91 -41.89
N ASP A 739 -3.74 26.88 -42.42
CA ASP A 739 -4.81 26.70 -43.41
C ASP A 739 -5.91 25.70 -42.98
N ALA A 740 -6.65 26.08 -41.93
CA ALA A 740 -7.87 25.40 -41.52
C ALA A 740 -9.09 26.09 -42.15
N ASP A 741 -9.89 25.34 -42.90
CA ASP A 741 -11.21 25.79 -43.30
C ASP A 741 -12.18 25.74 -42.10
N PRO A 742 -13.30 26.48 -42.15
CA PRO A 742 -14.31 26.47 -41.08
C PRO A 742 -14.79 25.06 -40.69
N ASP A 743 -14.87 24.17 -41.68
CA ASP A 743 -15.37 22.81 -41.56
C ASP A 743 -14.26 21.76 -41.33
N THR A 744 -12.98 22.16 -41.29
CA THR A 744 -11.86 21.24 -41.02
C THR A 744 -11.92 20.74 -39.58
N LEU A 745 -11.72 19.43 -39.39
CA LEU A 745 -11.68 18.78 -38.08
C LEU A 745 -10.24 18.51 -37.64
N VAL A 746 -9.93 18.78 -36.37
CA VAL A 746 -8.74 18.21 -35.72
C VAL A 746 -9.11 16.83 -35.24
N VAL A 747 -8.46 15.79 -35.78
CA VAL A 747 -8.67 14.39 -35.42
C VAL A 747 -7.44 13.86 -34.70
N LEU A 748 -7.63 13.35 -33.49
CA LEU A 748 -6.59 12.71 -32.70
C LEU A 748 -6.70 11.19 -32.85
N SER A 749 -5.59 10.53 -33.18
CA SER A 749 -5.49 9.06 -33.27
C SER A 749 -5.55 8.39 -31.89
N SER A 750 -6.54 8.73 -31.06
CA SER A 750 -6.87 8.14 -29.76
C SER A 750 -8.40 7.97 -29.68
N PRO A 751 -8.91 6.97 -28.92
CA PRO A 751 -10.34 6.77 -28.75
C PRO A 751 -11.05 8.05 -28.28
N ALA A 752 -12.25 8.27 -28.82
CA ALA A 752 -13.13 9.35 -28.40
C ALA A 752 -13.50 9.21 -26.91
N ASP A 753 -13.38 10.30 -26.16
CA ASP A 753 -13.63 10.34 -24.72
C ASP A 753 -14.04 11.76 -24.28
N SER A 754 -14.94 11.86 -23.30
CA SER A 754 -15.37 13.15 -22.76
C SER A 754 -14.26 13.90 -22.01
N ASP A 755 -13.25 13.18 -21.52
CA ASP A 755 -12.16 13.76 -20.74
C ASP A 755 -11.12 14.48 -21.60
N TRP A 756 -11.19 14.31 -22.92
CA TRP A 756 -10.31 14.94 -23.90
C TRP A 756 -10.70 16.40 -24.14
N HIS A 757 -9.71 17.28 -24.08
CA HIS A 757 -9.85 18.71 -24.35
C HIS A 757 -8.79 19.17 -25.33
N ALA A 758 -9.15 20.12 -26.20
CA ALA A 758 -8.24 20.76 -27.13
C ALA A 758 -8.48 22.28 -27.16
N GLU A 759 -7.41 23.03 -27.38
CA GLU A 759 -7.41 24.48 -27.58
C GLU A 759 -6.49 24.86 -28.75
N ILE A 760 -6.83 25.95 -29.43
CA ILE A 760 -5.96 26.63 -30.41
C ILE A 760 -5.71 28.03 -29.88
N ASP A 761 -4.44 28.39 -29.66
CA ASP A 761 -4.01 29.70 -29.11
C ASP A 761 -4.75 30.12 -27.82
N GLY A 762 -5.08 29.13 -26.97
CA GLY A 762 -5.77 29.33 -25.69
C GLY A 762 -7.30 29.40 -25.76
N GLU A 763 -7.88 29.29 -26.96
CA GLU A 763 -9.33 29.15 -27.12
C GLU A 763 -9.74 27.69 -27.27
N ARG A 764 -10.65 27.24 -26.38
CA ARG A 764 -11.13 25.87 -26.35
C ARG A 764 -11.96 25.51 -27.59
N LEU A 765 -11.69 24.34 -28.16
CA LEU A 765 -12.43 23.81 -29.31
C LEU A 765 -13.68 23.05 -28.89
N ALA A 766 -14.72 23.10 -29.73
CA ALA A 766 -15.91 22.28 -29.60
C ALA A 766 -15.63 20.85 -30.07
N THR A 767 -16.08 19.86 -29.29
CA THR A 767 -16.00 18.44 -29.66
C THR A 767 -16.81 18.16 -30.92
N ALA A 768 -16.26 17.35 -31.81
CA ALA A 768 -16.87 16.92 -33.07
C ALA A 768 -16.89 15.40 -33.17
N GLU A 769 -17.70 14.86 -34.07
CA GLU A 769 -17.63 13.44 -34.44
C GLU A 769 -16.74 13.29 -35.68
N SER A 770 -15.73 12.41 -35.61
CA SER A 770 -14.85 12.09 -36.75
C SER A 770 -15.51 11.18 -37.79
N GLY A 771 -16.63 10.55 -37.43
CA GLY A 771 -17.24 9.46 -38.21
C GLY A 771 -16.59 8.09 -38.00
N ASP A 772 -15.57 7.99 -37.13
CA ASP A 772 -14.90 6.74 -36.75
C ASP A 772 -14.65 6.66 -35.23
N TRP A 773 -13.63 5.92 -34.80
CA TRP A 773 -13.29 5.71 -33.40
C TRP A 773 -12.47 6.85 -32.75
N ARG A 774 -11.97 7.80 -33.55
CA ARG A 774 -11.00 8.83 -33.13
C ARG A 774 -11.70 10.01 -32.46
N GLN A 775 -11.02 10.64 -31.50
CA GLN A 775 -11.47 11.91 -30.92
C GLN A 775 -11.33 13.03 -31.96
N ALA A 776 -12.37 13.85 -32.13
CA ALA A 776 -12.32 15.01 -33.01
C ALA A 776 -12.81 16.31 -32.36
N TRP A 777 -12.36 17.43 -32.94
CA TRP A 777 -12.80 18.79 -32.58
C TRP A 777 -12.93 19.66 -33.82
N GLN A 778 -13.86 20.60 -33.82
CA GLN A 778 -14.01 21.57 -34.91
C GLN A 778 -12.96 22.68 -34.77
N THR A 779 -12.25 22.97 -35.86
CA THR A 779 -11.29 24.09 -35.91
C THR A 779 -12.00 25.44 -35.98
N GLN A 780 -13.18 25.51 -36.61
CA GLN A 780 -13.90 26.76 -36.91
C GLN A 780 -13.04 27.76 -37.70
N GLY A 781 -12.11 27.26 -38.53
CA GLY A 781 -11.22 28.08 -39.34
C GLY A 781 -10.08 28.74 -38.55
N ARG A 782 -9.87 28.32 -37.31
CA ARG A 782 -8.80 28.86 -36.45
C ARG A 782 -7.46 28.23 -36.80
N THR A 783 -6.43 29.06 -36.80
CA THR A 783 -5.03 28.69 -36.98
C THR A 783 -4.24 29.12 -35.75
N GLY A 784 -3.17 28.42 -35.40
CA GLY A 784 -2.43 28.66 -34.16
C GLY A 784 -1.80 27.40 -33.55
N GLU A 785 -1.25 27.50 -32.35
CA GLU A 785 -0.69 26.37 -31.62
C GLU A 785 -1.82 25.48 -31.06
N LEU A 786 -1.83 24.21 -31.47
CA LEU A 786 -2.74 23.19 -30.97
C LEU A 786 -2.19 22.60 -29.68
N ARG A 787 -2.99 22.65 -28.62
CA ARG A 787 -2.73 21.93 -27.37
C ARG A 787 -3.92 21.05 -27.03
N TYR A 788 -3.66 19.82 -26.65
CA TYR A 788 -4.67 18.88 -26.19
C TYR A 788 -4.21 18.16 -24.93
N TRP A 789 -5.14 17.85 -24.04
CA TRP A 789 -4.88 17.19 -22.76
C TRP A 789 -6.12 16.44 -22.27
N GLN A 790 -5.92 15.60 -21.26
CA GLN A 790 -6.99 14.92 -20.55
C GLN A 790 -7.22 15.56 -19.18
N SER A 791 -8.48 15.62 -18.76
CA SER A 791 -8.82 16.02 -17.39
C SER A 791 -8.58 14.87 -16.40
N PRO A 792 -8.07 15.13 -15.18
CA PRO A 792 -7.92 14.10 -14.16
C PRO A 792 -9.26 13.73 -13.52
N ASP A 793 -9.42 12.47 -13.14
CA ASP A 793 -10.59 11.99 -12.38
C ASP A 793 -10.48 12.39 -10.90
N VAL A 794 -10.78 13.67 -10.63
CA VAL A 794 -10.71 14.27 -9.29
C VAL A 794 -11.65 13.57 -8.31
N LEU A 795 -12.79 13.05 -8.79
CA LEU A 795 -13.79 12.40 -7.95
C LEU A 795 -13.28 11.06 -7.44
N ALA A 796 -12.78 10.19 -8.32
CA ALA A 796 -12.24 8.89 -7.92
C ALA A 796 -10.99 9.05 -7.03
N VAL A 797 -10.09 9.96 -7.41
CA VAL A 797 -8.89 10.29 -6.65
C VAL A 797 -9.23 10.81 -5.25
N GLY A 798 -10.14 11.79 -5.17
CA GLY A 798 -10.60 12.37 -3.90
C GLY A 798 -11.30 11.36 -3.01
N TRP A 799 -12.12 10.49 -3.59
CA TRP A 799 -12.79 9.41 -2.88
C TRP A 799 -11.80 8.38 -2.32
N GLN A 800 -10.87 7.89 -3.13
CA GLN A 800 -9.86 6.93 -2.69
C GLN A 800 -8.98 7.50 -1.57
N ALA A 801 -8.56 8.77 -1.69
CA ALA A 801 -7.81 9.47 -0.65
C ALA A 801 -8.60 9.60 0.65
N LEU A 802 -9.89 9.96 0.57
CA LEU A 802 -10.78 10.04 1.73
C LEU A 802 -10.92 8.69 2.43
N VAL A 803 -11.19 7.61 1.69
CA VAL A 803 -11.33 6.27 2.26
C VAL A 803 -10.03 5.80 2.91
N LEU A 804 -8.88 6.03 2.28
CA LEU A 804 -7.57 5.70 2.84
C LEU A 804 -7.35 6.42 4.19
N VAL A 805 -7.64 7.72 4.25
CA VAL A 805 -7.52 8.52 5.48
C VAL A 805 -8.48 8.01 6.55
N VAL A 806 -9.74 7.72 6.20
CA VAL A 806 -10.73 7.19 7.13
C VAL A 806 -10.28 5.85 7.72
N LEU A 807 -9.84 4.90 6.89
CA LEU A 807 -9.36 3.59 7.34
C LEU A 807 -8.06 3.67 8.16
N LEU A 808 -7.23 4.68 7.92
CA LEU A 808 -5.99 4.89 8.68
C LEU A 808 -6.24 5.55 10.05
N VAL A 809 -7.25 6.41 10.14
CA VAL A 809 -7.65 7.12 11.37
C VAL A 809 -8.50 6.26 12.29
N MET A 810 -9.37 5.42 11.72
CA MET A 810 -10.14 4.41 12.47
C MET A 810 -9.21 3.41 13.13
#